data_AF-A0A6M0S8T6-F1
#
_entry.id   AF-A0A6M0S8T6-F1
#
_cell.length_a   1.000
_cell.length_b   1.000
_cell.length_c   1.000
_cell.angle_alpha   90.00
_cell.angle_beta   90.00
_cell.angle_gamma   90.00
#
_symmetry.space_group_name_H-M   'P 1'
#
loop_
_entity.id
_entity.type
_entity.pdbx_description
1 polymer ?
#
loop_
_entity_poly.entity_id
_entity_poly.type
_entity_poly.pdbx_seq_one_letter_code
_entity_poly.pdbx_strand_id
1 'polypeptide(L)'
;MILNPVATTILRRYLRRLPLSQRISQYQSLMTVSWLQTALEQIKPEVLPEEPLPENVEIQDTIQPLPPYYRQYRCTQGDPLTCQEHISQPGEPTSLICTQCYFPAWLAPKQHLIGKRGEYKIIKPLGRRGISRLYEGINLDTEDPIIIQEFLLPSRYFNQEEQRNYQEQFLGLAGITLADGRSQDIRIVDPFDTIVDQSGDRCYLITLGFNRTATLNEYCARHGPFNDSMVRDLLNQALQTLIFLHQQRFAVPTGQAQQGVIHGNLNLNSLLWAANTNDSPPQGFVYLTDFHIWTNLFDPASLERGDLGAQDELSIQDDLQSLGKVAFWILHGTTVDDHGYPLNPRLNRHWPKSVDKELKQFICQLIGIESTFESAEIARNELLKLPPKPAINQIEKRAAEILPTQKPRYRRVMPWALLSFLALAALGGLVWWFLWRSQRAQVAQRVPSPCCLKDVDGIPSGEYTYAIPDSAYWQPLFQPAPNSQDRTTIIDNTPGLLDQITPQQSKLSFKRYHPKNDDETNLANTSIDDAITAVRTDQADFAIVPMLAKLPIDVTATIIAYDSLVPIVAFSYSKRDDSLPTALRGKMAIAELEKLYTNEINNWDKLSPVNLAVKRYWPDDKTNQEIFQQLFVADRENGPEANALINKSQSAAETLPMLPMFRRILQDFESNDTGSIAIAPLSQVFGQCAVYPLAFEKNRQATAPLIFDTGAVVTPESDLCDRKGSYFPHEHVIRERTYPLAYPLAIVYPLDNTRSAIGKSLAKLLLTQESQTYLTASGMVSVYPQQKSITSTFR
;
A
#
# COMPACT_ATOMS: atom_id res chain seq x y z
N MET A 1 -27.95 -63.31 -12.93
CA MET A 1 -26.64 -63.73 -12.38
C MET A 1 -25.62 -64.06 -13.49
N ILE A 2 -25.60 -63.31 -14.61
CA ILE A 2 -24.66 -63.50 -15.76
C ILE A 2 -23.77 -62.25 -15.96
N LEU A 3 -24.05 -61.14 -15.25
CA LEU A 3 -23.39 -59.84 -15.45
C LEU A 3 -21.96 -59.74 -14.86
N ASN A 4 -21.59 -60.60 -13.91
CA ASN A 4 -20.37 -60.43 -13.11
C ASN A 4 -19.05 -60.63 -13.92
N PRO A 5 -18.86 -61.69 -14.73
CA PRO A 5 -17.57 -61.91 -15.41
C PRO A 5 -17.29 -60.91 -16.56
N VAL A 6 -18.34 -60.46 -17.25
CA VAL A 6 -18.22 -59.46 -18.34
C VAL A 6 -17.90 -58.08 -17.74
N ALA A 7 -18.61 -57.66 -16.69
CA ALA A 7 -18.34 -56.41 -15.99
C ALA A 7 -16.90 -56.40 -15.43
N THR A 8 -16.47 -57.49 -14.79
CA THR A 8 -15.12 -57.63 -14.23
C THR A 8 -14.03 -57.45 -15.30
N THR A 9 -14.22 -58.04 -16.48
CA THR A 9 -13.26 -57.94 -17.60
C THR A 9 -13.18 -56.53 -18.17
N ILE A 10 -14.33 -55.85 -18.33
CA ILE A 10 -14.41 -54.48 -18.83
C ILE A 10 -13.78 -53.50 -17.83
N LEU A 11 -14.12 -53.61 -16.54
CA LEU A 11 -13.60 -52.77 -15.47
C LEU A 11 -12.09 -52.93 -15.29
N ARG A 12 -11.58 -54.18 -15.31
CA ARG A 12 -10.14 -54.47 -15.25
C ARG A 12 -9.39 -53.79 -16.39
N ARG A 13 -9.91 -53.90 -17.63
CA ARG A 13 -9.28 -53.30 -18.81
C ARG A 13 -9.38 -51.78 -18.82
N TYR A 14 -10.50 -51.23 -18.36
CA TYR A 14 -10.71 -49.78 -18.22
C TYR A 14 -9.75 -49.18 -17.20
N LEU A 15 -9.71 -49.72 -15.98
CA LEU A 15 -8.92 -49.17 -14.89
C LEU A 15 -7.41 -49.34 -15.13
N ARG A 16 -6.95 -50.46 -15.70
CA ARG A 16 -5.52 -50.65 -16.04
C ARG A 16 -5.01 -49.69 -17.11
N ARG A 17 -5.88 -49.10 -17.93
CA ARG A 17 -5.50 -48.06 -18.92
C ARG A 17 -5.28 -46.68 -18.29
N LEU A 18 -5.70 -46.47 -17.05
CA LEU A 18 -5.54 -45.21 -16.34
C LEU A 18 -4.18 -45.14 -15.63
N PRO A 19 -3.54 -43.95 -15.57
CA PRO A 19 -2.40 -43.68 -14.68
C PRO A 19 -2.75 -43.99 -13.22
N LEU A 20 -1.76 -44.36 -12.40
CA LEU A 20 -1.98 -44.85 -11.03
C LEU A 20 -2.83 -43.89 -10.16
N SER A 21 -2.56 -42.58 -10.24
CA SER A 21 -3.28 -41.53 -9.51
C SER A 21 -4.77 -41.46 -9.90
N GLN A 22 -5.08 -41.56 -11.19
CA GLN A 22 -6.46 -41.53 -11.70
C GLN A 22 -7.18 -42.88 -11.51
N ARG A 23 -6.43 -43.97 -11.54
CA ARG A 23 -6.93 -45.33 -11.36
C ARG A 23 -7.51 -45.53 -9.96
N ILE A 24 -6.86 -44.98 -8.93
CA ILE A 24 -7.35 -45.01 -7.55
C ILE A 24 -8.67 -44.25 -7.44
N SER A 25 -8.72 -43.02 -7.95
CA SER A 25 -9.93 -42.18 -7.92
C SER A 25 -11.10 -42.81 -8.70
N GLN A 26 -10.85 -43.35 -9.90
CA GLN A 26 -11.89 -43.99 -10.70
C GLN A 26 -12.34 -45.34 -10.13
N TYR A 27 -11.43 -46.12 -9.54
CA TYR A 27 -11.80 -47.33 -8.80
C TYR A 27 -12.75 -46.97 -7.64
N GLN A 28 -12.46 -45.90 -6.89
CA GLN A 28 -13.28 -45.44 -5.77
C GLN A 28 -14.64 -44.88 -6.21
N SER A 29 -14.70 -44.13 -7.32
CA SER A 29 -15.97 -43.66 -7.91
C SER A 29 -16.88 -44.84 -8.28
N LEU A 30 -16.33 -45.87 -8.93
CA LEU A 30 -17.09 -47.05 -9.34
C LEU A 30 -17.51 -47.93 -8.14
N MET A 31 -16.80 -47.88 -7.01
CA MET A 31 -17.18 -48.55 -5.76
C MET A 31 -18.46 -47.97 -5.12
N THR A 32 -18.87 -46.74 -5.48
CA THR A 32 -20.14 -46.16 -5.01
C THR A 32 -21.37 -46.78 -5.67
N VAL A 33 -21.17 -47.52 -6.78
CA VAL A 33 -22.23 -48.19 -7.53
C VAL A 33 -22.39 -49.63 -7.01
N SER A 34 -23.48 -49.90 -6.29
CA SER A 34 -23.70 -51.14 -5.53
C SER A 34 -23.53 -52.44 -6.34
N TRP A 35 -23.93 -52.47 -7.61
CA TRP A 35 -23.81 -53.68 -8.45
C TRP A 35 -22.41 -53.91 -9.03
N LEU A 36 -21.50 -52.93 -8.95
CA LEU A 36 -20.12 -53.04 -9.42
C LEU A 36 -19.14 -53.48 -8.32
N GLN A 37 -19.52 -53.36 -7.05
CA GLN A 37 -18.64 -53.63 -5.90
C GLN A 37 -18.03 -55.04 -5.93
N THR A 38 -18.84 -56.07 -6.14
CA THR A 38 -18.35 -57.47 -6.19
C THR A 38 -17.33 -57.70 -7.32
N ALA A 39 -17.53 -57.05 -8.47
CA ALA A 39 -16.61 -57.16 -9.61
C ALA A 39 -15.31 -56.38 -9.36
N LEU A 40 -15.39 -55.21 -8.72
CA LEU A 40 -14.25 -54.36 -8.38
C LEU A 40 -13.37 -55.00 -7.30
N GLU A 41 -13.96 -55.59 -6.26
CA GLU A 41 -13.22 -56.28 -5.21
C GLU A 41 -12.39 -57.46 -5.75
N GLN A 42 -12.92 -58.21 -6.73
CA GLN A 42 -12.20 -59.32 -7.37
C GLN A 42 -10.95 -58.87 -8.12
N ILE A 43 -10.93 -57.64 -8.65
CA ILE A 43 -9.81 -57.11 -9.44
C ILE A 43 -8.95 -56.11 -8.67
N LYS A 44 -9.31 -55.77 -7.44
CA LYS A 44 -8.57 -54.84 -6.57
C LYS A 44 -7.05 -55.11 -6.54
N PRO A 45 -6.57 -56.34 -6.23
CA PRO A 45 -5.13 -56.62 -6.14
C PRO A 45 -4.43 -56.57 -7.51
N GLU A 46 -5.18 -56.72 -8.59
CA GLU A 46 -4.64 -56.67 -9.95
C GLU A 46 -4.51 -55.25 -10.52
N VAL A 47 -5.20 -54.28 -9.91
CA VAL A 47 -5.42 -52.96 -10.48
C VAL A 47 -4.85 -51.86 -9.57
N LEU A 48 -4.85 -52.06 -8.25
CA LEU A 48 -4.22 -51.18 -7.26
C LEU A 48 -2.98 -51.87 -6.66
N PRO A 49 -1.85 -51.17 -6.45
CA PRO A 49 -0.64 -51.76 -5.88
C PRO A 49 -0.82 -52.14 -4.40
N GLU A 50 -0.25 -53.27 -3.99
CA GLU A 50 -0.16 -53.74 -2.60
C GLU A 50 1.15 -53.26 -1.96
N GLU A 51 1.35 -51.97 -1.72
CA GLU A 51 2.40 -51.47 -0.81
C GLU A 51 2.13 -50.00 -0.43
N PRO A 52 2.48 -49.58 0.80
CA PRO A 52 2.22 -48.23 1.27
C PRO A 52 3.12 -47.23 0.53
N LEU A 53 2.56 -46.05 0.27
CA LEU A 53 3.25 -44.94 -0.39
C LEU A 53 4.57 -44.61 0.33
N PRO A 54 5.66 -44.29 -0.39
CA PRO A 54 6.95 -44.04 0.21
C PRO A 54 6.92 -42.87 1.22
N GLU A 55 7.56 -43.09 2.38
CA GLU A 55 7.94 -42.08 3.37
C GLU A 55 8.96 -41.10 2.76
N ASN A 56 8.47 -40.20 1.93
CA ASN A 56 9.03 -38.87 1.70
C ASN A 56 7.90 -38.05 1.08
N VAL A 57 6.98 -37.63 1.95
CA VAL A 57 6.04 -36.56 1.59
C VAL A 57 6.88 -35.30 1.52
N GLU A 58 7.31 -34.93 0.32
CA GLU A 58 7.63 -33.52 0.03
C GLU A 58 6.49 -32.69 0.63
N ILE A 59 6.84 -31.72 1.48
CA ILE A 59 5.87 -30.80 2.08
C ILE A 59 4.97 -30.31 0.94
N GLN A 60 3.70 -30.70 0.95
CA GLN A 60 2.78 -30.27 -0.10
C GLN A 60 2.67 -28.75 0.00
N ASP A 61 3.05 -28.03 -1.05
CA ASP A 61 3.01 -26.56 -1.08
C ASP A 61 1.57 -25.99 -1.10
N THR A 62 0.54 -26.85 -1.16
CA THR A 62 -0.88 -26.50 -1.21
C THR A 62 -1.75 -27.55 -0.48
N ILE A 63 -2.88 -27.13 0.08
CA ILE A 63 -3.87 -27.99 0.77
C ILE A 63 -5.03 -28.46 -0.13
N GLN A 64 -5.14 -27.88 -1.32
CA GLN A 64 -6.05 -28.26 -2.39
C GLN A 64 -5.31 -28.25 -3.73
N PRO A 65 -5.04 -29.42 -4.36
CA PRO A 65 -4.41 -29.45 -5.67
C PRO A 65 -5.35 -28.87 -6.73
N LEU A 66 -4.80 -28.08 -7.65
CA LEU A 66 -5.57 -27.50 -8.75
C LEU A 66 -5.92 -28.57 -9.80
N PRO A 67 -7.15 -28.58 -10.34
CA PRO A 67 -7.52 -29.53 -11.37
C PRO A 67 -6.82 -29.23 -12.71
N PRO A 68 -6.63 -30.25 -13.56
CA PRO A 68 -6.18 -30.05 -14.93
C PRO A 68 -7.34 -29.54 -15.80
N TYR A 69 -7.17 -28.32 -16.34
CA TYR A 69 -8.17 -27.64 -17.18
C TYR A 69 -8.11 -28.11 -18.65
N TYR A 70 -6.92 -28.24 -19.24
CA TYR A 70 -6.75 -28.53 -20.68
C TYR A 70 -6.59 -30.03 -20.99
N ARG A 71 -7.60 -30.84 -20.66
CA ARG A 71 -7.56 -32.31 -20.73
C ARG A 71 -7.40 -32.88 -22.14
N GLN A 72 -7.75 -32.13 -23.19
CA GLN A 72 -7.55 -32.55 -24.58
C GLN A 72 -6.06 -32.56 -24.99
N TYR A 73 -5.18 -31.94 -24.19
CA TYR A 73 -3.73 -32.01 -24.35
C TYR A 73 -3.15 -33.09 -23.43
N ARG A 74 -2.56 -34.12 -24.04
CA ARG A 74 -1.94 -35.23 -23.30
C ARG A 74 -0.52 -34.86 -22.88
N CYS A 75 -0.37 -34.26 -21.70
CA CYS A 75 0.93 -33.95 -21.11
C CYS A 75 1.51 -35.17 -20.39
N THR A 76 2.78 -35.48 -20.63
CA THR A 76 3.53 -36.54 -19.93
C THR A 76 3.73 -36.23 -18.44
N GLN A 77 3.76 -34.94 -18.08
CA GLN A 77 3.86 -34.43 -16.71
C GLN A 77 2.50 -34.25 -16.02
N GLY A 78 1.42 -34.77 -16.61
CA GLY A 78 0.06 -34.69 -16.05
C GLY A 78 -0.70 -33.44 -16.49
N ASP A 79 -0.26 -32.25 -16.06
CA ASP A 79 -0.95 -30.98 -16.39
C ASP A 79 -0.09 -30.06 -17.28
N PRO A 80 -0.53 -29.81 -18.54
CA PRO A 80 0.21 -28.96 -19.48
C PRO A 80 0.38 -27.51 -19.01
N LEU A 81 -0.49 -27.01 -18.13
CA LEU A 81 -0.38 -25.65 -17.59
C LEU A 81 0.80 -25.51 -16.62
N THR A 82 1.15 -26.60 -15.90
CA THR A 82 2.27 -26.63 -14.93
C THR A 82 3.58 -27.19 -15.49
N CYS A 83 3.57 -27.80 -16.68
CA CYS A 83 4.75 -28.46 -17.25
C CYS A 83 5.86 -27.45 -17.58
N GLN A 84 6.96 -27.48 -16.82
CA GLN A 84 8.11 -26.58 -16.97
C GLN A 84 9.26 -27.13 -17.83
N GLU A 85 9.13 -28.33 -18.42
CA GLU A 85 10.18 -28.98 -19.23
C GLU A 85 10.64 -28.17 -20.46
N HIS A 86 9.93 -27.08 -20.80
CA HIS A 86 10.16 -26.29 -22.00
C HIS A 86 10.33 -24.79 -21.72
N ILE A 87 10.88 -24.41 -20.56
CA ILE A 87 11.39 -23.05 -20.35
C ILE A 87 12.75 -22.95 -21.05
N SER A 88 12.81 -22.24 -22.18
CA SER A 88 14.08 -22.00 -22.89
C SER A 88 15.05 -21.21 -22.01
N GLN A 89 16.34 -21.54 -22.06
CA GLN A 89 17.37 -20.79 -21.34
C GLN A 89 17.59 -19.41 -21.99
N PRO A 90 18.06 -18.40 -21.23
CA PRO A 90 18.31 -17.07 -21.78
C PRO A 90 19.30 -17.13 -22.96
N GLY A 91 18.82 -16.85 -24.17
CA GLY A 91 19.62 -16.82 -25.41
C GLY A 91 19.36 -17.95 -26.41
N GLU A 92 18.52 -18.94 -26.08
CA GLU A 92 18.05 -19.96 -27.02
C GLU A 92 16.78 -19.50 -27.76
N PRO A 93 16.56 -19.93 -29.03
CA PRO A 93 15.30 -19.66 -29.73
C PRO A 93 14.14 -20.29 -28.96
N THR A 94 13.24 -19.44 -28.44
CA THR A 94 12.08 -19.84 -27.66
C THR A 94 11.09 -20.60 -28.53
N SER A 95 10.98 -21.91 -28.35
CA SER A 95 9.85 -22.66 -28.94
C SER A 95 8.58 -22.27 -28.19
N LEU A 96 7.66 -21.56 -28.84
CA LEU A 96 6.40 -21.11 -28.22
C LEU A 96 5.42 -22.25 -27.95
N ILE A 97 5.72 -23.47 -28.41
CA ILE A 97 4.92 -24.69 -28.25
C ILE A 97 5.76 -25.87 -27.75
N CYS A 98 5.14 -26.73 -26.94
CA CYS A 98 5.68 -28.00 -26.51
C CYS A 98 5.74 -28.97 -27.70
N THR A 99 6.89 -29.60 -27.93
CA THR A 99 7.08 -30.55 -29.04
C THR A 99 6.38 -31.90 -28.83
N GLN A 100 6.02 -32.24 -27.59
CA GLN A 100 5.38 -33.50 -27.24
C GLN A 100 3.85 -33.42 -27.32
N CYS A 101 3.25 -32.39 -26.71
CA CYS A 101 1.80 -32.25 -26.62
C CYS A 101 1.23 -31.10 -27.46
N TYR A 102 2.08 -30.25 -28.08
CA TYR A 102 1.70 -29.07 -28.86
C TYR A 102 0.94 -27.99 -28.05
N PHE A 103 1.04 -28.04 -26.72
CA PHE A 103 0.51 -27.00 -25.84
C PHE A 103 1.44 -25.79 -25.78
N PRO A 104 0.95 -24.57 -25.56
CA PRO A 104 1.80 -23.38 -25.45
C PRO A 104 2.85 -23.51 -24.33
N ALA A 105 4.12 -23.32 -24.68
CA ALA A 105 5.24 -23.40 -23.74
C ALA A 105 5.28 -22.18 -22.80
N TRP A 106 6.07 -22.25 -21.73
CA TRP A 106 6.30 -21.11 -20.85
C TRP A 106 7.14 -20.04 -21.54
N LEU A 107 6.93 -18.78 -21.17
CA LEU A 107 7.76 -17.68 -21.67
C LEU A 107 9.13 -17.69 -20.99
N ALA A 108 10.16 -17.34 -21.76
CA ALA A 108 11.51 -17.24 -21.25
C ALA A 108 11.73 -15.95 -20.44
N PRO A 109 12.61 -15.95 -19.42
CA PRO A 109 13.05 -14.74 -18.75
C PRO A 109 13.54 -13.67 -19.74
N LYS A 110 13.30 -12.40 -19.43
CA LYS A 110 13.66 -11.20 -20.20
C LYS A 110 12.84 -10.96 -21.47
N GLN A 111 11.76 -11.68 -21.69
CA GLN A 111 10.81 -11.33 -22.75
C GLN A 111 10.11 -10.00 -22.42
N HIS A 112 9.95 -9.16 -23.45
CA HIS A 112 9.32 -7.86 -23.34
C HIS A 112 7.85 -7.97 -23.76
N LEU A 113 6.96 -7.33 -23.02
CA LEU A 113 5.54 -7.19 -23.31
C LEU A 113 5.20 -5.70 -23.40
N ILE A 114 4.47 -5.31 -24.44
CA ILE A 114 4.07 -3.92 -24.65
C ILE A 114 2.57 -3.85 -24.44
N GLY A 115 2.14 -3.15 -23.38
CA GLY A 115 0.74 -2.92 -23.07
C GLY A 115 0.27 -1.52 -23.43
N LYS A 116 -0.97 -1.20 -23.05
CA LYS A 116 -1.54 0.14 -23.30
C LYS A 116 -1.04 1.16 -22.28
N ARG A 117 -0.68 0.72 -21.07
CA ARG A 117 -0.31 1.58 -19.93
C ARG A 117 1.17 1.56 -19.60
N GLY A 118 1.97 0.75 -20.30
CA GLY A 118 3.42 0.74 -20.15
C GLY A 118 4.09 -0.44 -20.85
N GLU A 119 5.41 -0.48 -20.73
CA GLU A 119 6.23 -1.60 -21.17
C GLU A 119 6.64 -2.49 -20.00
N TYR A 120 6.64 -3.80 -20.19
CA TYR A 120 6.86 -4.77 -19.12
C TYR A 120 7.91 -5.79 -19.50
N LYS A 121 8.64 -6.29 -18.50
CA LYS A 121 9.65 -7.33 -18.68
C LYS A 121 9.44 -8.47 -17.71
N ILE A 122 9.42 -9.69 -18.25
CA ILE A 122 9.36 -10.92 -17.45
C ILE A 122 10.72 -11.16 -16.78
N ILE A 123 10.72 -11.35 -15.46
CA ILE A 123 11.90 -11.75 -14.69
C ILE A 123 11.97 -13.28 -14.61
N LYS A 124 10.94 -13.93 -14.08
CA LYS A 124 10.91 -15.38 -13.88
C LYS A 124 9.49 -15.93 -13.74
N PRO A 125 9.25 -17.21 -14.07
CA PRO A 125 8.01 -17.88 -13.75
C PRO A 125 7.86 -18.09 -12.23
N LEU A 126 6.64 -18.00 -11.72
CA LEU A 126 6.28 -18.21 -10.32
C LEU A 126 5.44 -19.48 -10.09
N GLY A 127 4.75 -19.98 -11.12
CA GLY A 127 3.85 -21.11 -11.01
C GLY A 127 2.50 -20.79 -11.64
N ARG A 128 1.40 -21.33 -11.10
CA ARG A 128 0.05 -21.07 -11.60
C ARG A 128 -0.87 -20.63 -10.47
N ARG A 129 -1.91 -19.90 -10.84
CA ARG A 129 -3.04 -19.57 -9.95
C ARG A 129 -4.34 -19.74 -10.74
N GLY A 130 -5.19 -20.63 -10.26
CA GLY A 130 -6.37 -21.07 -11.00
C GLY A 130 -5.98 -21.62 -12.38
N ILE A 131 -6.54 -21.03 -13.43
CA ILE A 131 -6.29 -21.37 -14.84
C ILE A 131 -5.13 -20.55 -15.47
N SER A 132 -4.57 -19.58 -14.75
CA SER A 132 -3.50 -18.72 -15.25
C SER A 132 -2.10 -19.19 -14.85
N ARG A 133 -1.10 -18.91 -15.68
CA ARG A 133 0.31 -18.97 -15.29
C ARG A 133 0.75 -17.63 -14.72
N LEU A 134 1.59 -17.66 -13.69
CA LEU A 134 2.12 -16.48 -13.03
C LEU A 134 3.58 -16.28 -13.36
N TYR A 135 3.93 -15.03 -13.64
CA TYR A 135 5.30 -14.56 -13.78
C TYR A 135 5.54 -13.35 -12.89
N GLU A 136 6.74 -13.28 -12.33
CA GLU A 136 7.29 -12.06 -11.74
C GLU A 136 7.83 -11.18 -12.87
N GLY A 137 7.50 -9.91 -12.85
CA GLY A 137 7.97 -8.93 -13.84
C GLY A 137 8.33 -7.59 -13.22
N ILE A 138 8.80 -6.68 -14.07
CA ILE A 138 8.95 -5.26 -13.77
C ILE A 138 8.23 -4.43 -14.83
N ASN A 139 7.64 -3.32 -14.41
CA ASN A 139 7.30 -2.23 -15.30
C ASN A 139 8.60 -1.51 -15.70
N LEU A 140 8.88 -1.37 -16.99
CA LEU A 140 10.10 -0.74 -17.49
C LEU A 140 10.08 0.78 -17.37
N ASP A 141 8.89 1.39 -17.28
CA ASP A 141 8.72 2.84 -17.14
C ASP A 141 8.91 3.29 -15.68
N THR A 142 8.39 2.52 -14.73
CA THR A 142 8.42 2.86 -13.29
C THR A 142 9.39 2.03 -12.45
N GLU A 143 9.96 0.97 -13.01
CA GLU A 143 10.74 -0.07 -12.30
C GLU A 143 9.97 -0.81 -11.19
N ASP A 144 8.64 -0.63 -11.09
CA ASP A 144 7.83 -1.29 -10.07
C ASP A 144 7.75 -2.80 -10.30
N PRO A 145 7.81 -3.61 -9.22
CA PRO A 145 7.56 -5.04 -9.30
C PRO A 145 6.09 -5.32 -9.63
N ILE A 146 5.87 -6.21 -10.59
CA ILE A 146 4.53 -6.57 -11.07
C ILE A 146 4.32 -8.08 -11.08
N ILE A 147 3.07 -8.50 -11.05
CA ILE A 147 2.66 -9.86 -11.38
C ILE A 147 2.00 -9.85 -12.76
N ILE A 148 2.48 -10.75 -13.61
CA ILE A 148 1.95 -10.99 -14.95
C ILE A 148 1.20 -12.32 -14.90
N GLN A 149 -0.12 -12.28 -15.08
CA GLN A 149 -0.93 -13.48 -15.26
C GLN A 149 -1.10 -13.76 -16.75
N GLU A 150 -0.68 -14.93 -17.20
CA GLU A 150 -0.86 -15.41 -18.56
C GLU A 150 -2.06 -16.35 -18.64
N PHE A 151 -2.94 -16.05 -19.58
CA PHE A 151 -4.06 -16.89 -19.99
C PHE A 151 -3.83 -17.40 -21.41
N LEU A 152 -4.28 -18.63 -21.67
CA LEU A 152 -4.01 -19.34 -22.92
C LEU A 152 -5.31 -19.71 -23.64
N LEU A 153 -5.30 -19.54 -24.96
CA LEU A 153 -6.39 -19.88 -25.88
C LEU A 153 -5.94 -20.96 -26.89
N PRO A 154 -5.57 -22.17 -26.43
CA PRO A 154 -4.90 -23.16 -27.26
C PRO A 154 -5.83 -23.76 -28.33
N SER A 155 -5.28 -24.04 -29.51
CA SER A 155 -6.04 -24.35 -30.74
C SER A 155 -6.95 -25.58 -30.73
N ARG A 156 -6.77 -26.52 -29.79
CA ARG A 156 -7.70 -27.67 -29.65
C ARG A 156 -9.03 -27.28 -29.01
N TYR A 157 -9.06 -26.19 -28.26
CA TYR A 157 -10.25 -25.68 -27.60
C TYR A 157 -10.83 -24.45 -28.29
N PHE A 158 -9.98 -23.66 -28.95
CA PHE A 158 -10.38 -22.40 -29.56
C PHE A 158 -9.93 -22.36 -31.02
N ASN A 159 -10.88 -22.18 -31.94
CA ASN A 159 -10.54 -21.86 -33.32
C ASN A 159 -10.08 -20.41 -33.46
N GLN A 160 -9.55 -20.02 -34.64
CA GLN A 160 -9.00 -18.67 -34.84
C GLN A 160 -10.02 -17.53 -34.68
N GLU A 161 -11.28 -17.76 -35.04
CA GLU A 161 -12.33 -16.75 -34.90
C GLU A 161 -12.72 -16.57 -33.42
N GLU A 162 -12.85 -17.68 -32.69
CA GLU A 162 -13.05 -17.68 -31.25
C GLU A 162 -11.90 -16.98 -30.53
N GLN A 163 -10.65 -17.35 -30.83
CA GLN A 163 -9.46 -16.71 -30.24
C GLN A 163 -9.52 -15.19 -30.35
N ARG A 164 -9.85 -14.65 -31.53
CA ARG A 164 -9.98 -13.20 -31.74
C ARG A 164 -11.11 -12.60 -30.91
N ASN A 165 -12.28 -13.23 -30.89
CA ASN A 165 -13.41 -12.75 -30.11
C ASN A 165 -13.09 -12.72 -28.60
N TYR A 166 -12.48 -13.78 -28.07
CA TYR A 166 -12.05 -13.81 -26.66
C TYR A 166 -10.96 -12.78 -26.34
N GLN A 167 -10.01 -12.56 -27.25
CA GLN A 167 -8.99 -11.52 -27.10
C GLN A 167 -9.61 -10.11 -27.09
N GLU A 168 -10.58 -9.84 -27.96
CA GLU A 168 -11.31 -8.56 -27.97
C GLU A 168 -12.08 -8.33 -26.68
N GLN A 169 -12.78 -9.35 -26.18
CA GLN A 169 -13.46 -9.29 -24.87
C GLN A 169 -12.46 -9.08 -23.73
N PHE A 170 -11.32 -9.76 -23.76
CA PHE A 170 -10.28 -9.66 -22.74
C PHE A 170 -9.66 -8.26 -22.64
N LEU A 171 -9.50 -7.55 -23.76
CA LEU A 171 -8.99 -6.18 -23.76
C LEU A 171 -9.88 -5.21 -22.97
N GLY A 172 -11.15 -5.53 -22.77
CA GLY A 172 -12.11 -4.77 -21.96
C GLY A 172 -12.11 -5.10 -20.47
N LEU A 173 -11.24 -5.99 -19.99
CA LEU A 173 -11.25 -6.46 -18.59
C LEU A 173 -10.33 -5.68 -17.63
N ALA A 174 -9.46 -4.79 -18.13
CA ALA A 174 -8.57 -3.98 -17.28
C ALA A 174 -9.29 -2.77 -16.68
N GLY A 175 -9.31 -2.64 -15.35
CA GLY A 175 -9.75 -1.44 -14.66
C GLY A 175 -11.25 -1.40 -14.37
N ILE A 176 -11.67 -2.12 -13.32
CA ILE A 176 -13.00 -1.94 -12.74
C ILE A 176 -12.93 -0.73 -11.82
N THR A 177 -13.52 0.39 -12.25
CA THR A 177 -13.57 1.60 -11.43
C THR A 177 -14.97 1.78 -10.88
N LEU A 178 -15.10 2.40 -9.71
CA LEU A 178 -16.41 2.83 -9.26
C LEU A 178 -16.98 3.81 -10.29
N ALA A 179 -18.28 3.70 -10.59
CA ALA A 179 -18.94 4.57 -11.56
C ALA A 179 -19.00 6.04 -11.09
N ASP A 180 -18.85 6.28 -9.79
CA ASP A 180 -18.67 7.60 -9.19
C ASP A 180 -17.19 8.02 -9.05
N GLY A 181 -16.28 7.12 -9.48
CA GLY A 181 -14.84 7.24 -9.50
C GLY A 181 -14.15 7.46 -8.15
N ARG A 182 -14.83 7.17 -7.04
CA ARG A 182 -14.16 6.98 -5.73
C ARG A 182 -13.07 5.90 -5.89
N SER A 183 -11.93 6.06 -5.22
CA SER A 183 -11.00 4.93 -4.98
C SER A 183 -11.10 4.54 -3.52
N GLN A 184 -11.93 3.56 -3.19
CA GLN A 184 -12.06 3.05 -1.84
C GLN A 184 -10.90 2.08 -1.52
N ASP A 185 -10.59 1.86 -0.24
CA ASP A 185 -9.66 0.79 0.18
C ASP A 185 -10.37 -0.56 0.07
N ILE A 186 -10.59 -0.97 -1.17
CA ILE A 186 -11.25 -2.22 -1.52
C ILE A 186 -10.12 -3.24 -1.61
N ARG A 187 -10.22 -4.30 -0.82
CA ARG A 187 -9.23 -5.38 -0.81
C ARG A 187 -9.42 -6.30 -2.01
N ILE A 188 -9.38 -5.72 -3.21
CA ILE A 188 -9.36 -6.43 -4.49
C ILE A 188 -8.01 -6.18 -5.17
N VAL A 189 -7.54 -7.19 -5.88
CA VAL A 189 -6.39 -7.05 -6.77
C VAL A 189 -6.93 -6.60 -8.13
N ASP A 190 -6.91 -5.29 -8.38
CA ASP A 190 -7.39 -4.70 -9.63
C ASP A 190 -6.33 -4.84 -10.75
N PRO A 191 -6.70 -5.34 -11.93
CA PRO A 191 -5.82 -5.36 -13.09
C PRO A 191 -5.42 -3.96 -13.55
N PHE A 192 -4.12 -3.73 -13.56
CA PHE A 192 -3.53 -2.49 -14.02
C PHE A 192 -3.56 -2.34 -15.54
N ASP A 193 -3.28 -3.41 -16.30
CA ASP A 193 -3.22 -3.40 -17.77
C ASP A 193 -3.61 -4.77 -18.35
N THR A 194 -4.06 -4.79 -19.61
CA THR A 194 -4.37 -6.00 -20.39
C THR A 194 -3.61 -5.99 -21.72
N ILE A 195 -3.02 -7.13 -22.06
CA ILE A 195 -2.21 -7.29 -23.28
C ILE A 195 -2.70 -8.54 -24.00
N VAL A 196 -2.84 -8.47 -25.33
CA VAL A 196 -3.15 -9.63 -26.17
C VAL A 196 -2.06 -9.80 -27.23
N ASP A 197 -1.68 -11.05 -27.49
CA ASP A 197 -0.85 -11.39 -28.63
C ASP A 197 -1.73 -11.50 -29.88
N GLN A 198 -1.72 -10.45 -30.70
CA GLN A 198 -2.53 -10.38 -31.93
C GLN A 198 -2.22 -11.51 -32.94
N SER A 199 -1.05 -12.13 -32.83
CA SER A 199 -0.59 -13.19 -33.72
C SER A 199 -0.64 -14.59 -33.09
N GLY A 200 -0.98 -14.68 -31.80
CA GLY A 200 -0.82 -15.88 -30.99
C GLY A 200 -2.05 -16.20 -30.15
N ASP A 201 -1.84 -17.10 -29.19
CA ASP A 201 -2.87 -17.71 -28.36
C ASP A 201 -2.80 -17.26 -26.89
N ARG A 202 -2.25 -16.05 -26.64
CA ARG A 202 -1.91 -15.58 -25.29
C ARG A 202 -2.55 -14.25 -24.96
N CYS A 203 -2.99 -14.14 -23.71
CA CYS A 203 -3.52 -12.94 -23.09
C CYS A 203 -2.80 -12.71 -21.75
N TYR A 204 -2.49 -11.47 -21.41
CA TYR A 204 -1.77 -11.12 -20.19
C TYR A 204 -2.52 -10.07 -19.37
N LEU A 205 -2.63 -10.33 -18.07
CA LEU A 205 -3.20 -9.42 -17.08
C LEU A 205 -2.08 -8.94 -16.15
N ILE A 206 -1.89 -7.62 -16.06
CA ILE A 206 -0.83 -7.02 -15.26
C ILE A 206 -1.42 -6.50 -13.96
N THR A 207 -0.78 -6.81 -12.82
CA THR A 207 -1.20 -6.31 -11.49
C THR A 207 -0.02 -5.71 -10.74
N LEU A 208 -0.27 -4.63 -9.99
CA LEU A 208 0.72 -3.92 -9.18
C LEU A 208 0.63 -4.32 -7.70
N GLY A 209 1.75 -4.29 -6.96
CA GLY A 209 1.74 -4.26 -5.49
C GLY A 209 1.48 -5.58 -4.73
N PHE A 210 1.09 -6.66 -5.41
CA PHE A 210 0.81 -7.97 -4.78
C PHE A 210 1.83 -9.06 -5.13
N ASN A 211 3.04 -8.66 -5.51
CA ASN A 211 4.09 -9.62 -5.85
C ASN A 211 4.45 -10.46 -4.61
N ARG A 212 4.28 -11.79 -4.73
CA ARG A 212 4.62 -12.82 -3.72
C ARG A 212 3.68 -12.96 -2.52
N THR A 213 2.49 -12.35 -2.53
CA THR A 213 1.48 -12.65 -1.49
C THR A 213 0.92 -14.06 -1.70
N ALA A 214 0.95 -14.89 -0.66
CA ALA A 214 0.48 -16.27 -0.74
C ALA A 214 -1.05 -16.32 -0.81
N THR A 215 -1.57 -17.29 -1.57
CA THR A 215 -2.99 -17.66 -1.49
C THR A 215 -3.30 -18.30 -0.14
N LEU A 216 -4.57 -18.34 0.29
CA LEU A 216 -4.96 -19.09 1.50
C LEU A 216 -4.57 -20.57 1.39
N ASN A 217 -4.63 -21.13 0.18
CA ASN A 217 -4.22 -22.50 -0.11
C ASN A 217 -2.74 -22.74 0.25
N GLU A 218 -1.86 -21.87 -0.22
CA GLU A 218 -0.42 -21.91 0.07
C GLU A 218 -0.11 -21.57 1.52
N TYR A 219 -0.79 -20.56 2.07
CA TYR A 219 -0.53 -20.10 3.42
C TYR A 219 -0.88 -21.18 4.45
N CYS A 220 -2.06 -21.82 4.32
CA CYS A 220 -2.47 -22.91 5.20
C CYS A 220 -1.57 -24.14 5.06
N ALA A 221 -1.07 -24.42 3.85
CA ALA A 221 -0.11 -25.51 3.64
C ALA A 221 1.18 -25.30 4.45
N ARG A 222 1.65 -24.06 4.54
CA ARG A 222 2.90 -23.71 5.24
C ARG A 222 2.72 -23.48 6.75
N HIS A 223 1.57 -22.95 7.18
CA HIS A 223 1.36 -22.48 8.56
C HIS A 223 0.32 -23.29 9.34
N GLY A 224 -0.41 -24.19 8.68
CA GLY A 224 -1.48 -24.99 9.28
C GLY A 224 -2.84 -24.28 9.31
N PRO A 225 -3.83 -24.85 10.03
CA PRO A 225 -5.20 -24.35 10.09
C PRO A 225 -5.32 -23.00 10.79
N PHE A 226 -6.35 -22.25 10.43
CA PHE A 226 -6.74 -21.02 11.12
C PHE A 226 -7.48 -21.36 12.40
N ASN A 227 -7.24 -20.56 13.45
CA ASN A 227 -8.10 -20.58 14.63
C ASN A 227 -9.36 -19.73 14.39
N ASP A 228 -10.35 -19.90 15.27
CA ASP A 228 -11.63 -19.20 15.19
C ASP A 228 -11.52 -17.66 15.10
N SER A 229 -10.52 -17.06 15.75
CA SER A 229 -10.32 -15.60 15.69
C SER A 229 -9.86 -15.17 14.30
N MET A 230 -8.91 -15.90 13.71
CA MET A 230 -8.42 -15.63 12.36
C MET A 230 -9.52 -15.85 11.31
N VAL A 231 -10.35 -16.88 11.49
CA VAL A 231 -11.51 -17.12 10.60
C VAL A 231 -12.55 -16.02 10.71
N ARG A 232 -12.86 -15.54 11.92
CA ARG A 232 -13.77 -14.41 12.12
C ARG A 232 -13.23 -13.14 11.47
N ASP A 233 -11.95 -12.86 11.60
CA ASP A 233 -11.31 -11.69 10.97
C ASP A 233 -11.33 -11.78 9.44
N LEU A 234 -10.94 -12.93 8.88
CA LEU A 234 -11.01 -13.20 7.44
C LEU A 234 -12.43 -13.02 6.90
N LEU A 235 -13.44 -13.60 7.58
CA LEU A 235 -14.85 -13.48 7.19
C LEU A 235 -15.31 -12.02 7.26
N ASN A 236 -14.95 -11.28 8.30
CA ASN A 236 -15.33 -9.87 8.44
C ASN A 236 -14.76 -9.02 7.30
N GLN A 237 -13.48 -9.20 6.98
CA GLN A 237 -12.82 -8.46 5.91
C GLN A 237 -13.35 -8.85 4.53
N ALA A 238 -13.52 -10.15 4.25
CA ALA A 238 -14.04 -10.62 2.97
C ALA A 238 -15.50 -10.20 2.74
N LEU A 239 -16.35 -10.30 3.76
CA LEU A 239 -17.74 -9.83 3.69
C LEU A 239 -17.80 -8.31 3.49
N GLN A 240 -16.92 -7.54 4.11
CA GLN A 240 -16.82 -6.10 3.86
C GLN A 240 -16.54 -5.80 2.39
N THR A 241 -15.61 -6.54 1.77
CA THR A 241 -15.32 -6.40 0.33
C THR A 241 -16.50 -6.86 -0.54
N LEU A 242 -17.23 -7.92 -0.15
CA LEU A 242 -18.41 -8.37 -0.90
C LEU A 242 -19.59 -7.40 -0.81
N ILE A 243 -19.85 -6.78 0.35
CA ILE A 243 -20.85 -5.70 0.48
C ILE A 243 -20.58 -4.63 -0.57
N PHE A 244 -19.32 -4.22 -0.65
CA PHE A 244 -18.88 -3.23 -1.63
C PHE A 244 -19.11 -3.69 -3.07
N LEU A 245 -18.65 -4.90 -3.42
CA LEU A 245 -18.81 -5.44 -4.76
C LEU A 245 -20.29 -5.59 -5.14
N HIS A 246 -21.15 -6.05 -4.24
CA HIS A 246 -22.55 -6.33 -4.56
C HIS A 246 -23.45 -5.07 -4.60
N GLN A 247 -23.11 -4.02 -3.86
CA GLN A 247 -23.99 -2.85 -3.69
C GLN A 247 -23.59 -1.62 -4.50
N GLN A 248 -22.33 -1.51 -4.91
CA GLN A 248 -21.84 -0.30 -5.60
C GLN A 248 -22.05 -0.36 -7.12
N ARG A 249 -22.05 0.80 -7.77
CA ARG A 249 -22.01 0.90 -9.22
C ARG A 249 -20.58 0.92 -9.72
N PHE A 250 -20.29 0.11 -10.73
CA PHE A 250 -18.98 0.04 -11.36
C PHE A 250 -19.07 0.47 -12.82
N ALA A 251 -18.11 1.28 -13.25
CA ALA A 251 -17.87 1.54 -14.66
C ALA A 251 -16.93 0.45 -15.18
N VAL A 252 -17.38 -0.26 -16.21
CA VAL A 252 -16.52 -1.14 -16.99
C VAL A 252 -15.81 -0.33 -18.09
N PRO A 253 -14.65 -0.77 -18.60
CA PRO A 253 -13.88 -0.06 -19.62
C PRO A 253 -14.63 0.25 -20.93
N THR A 254 -15.75 -0.45 -21.18
CA THR A 254 -16.67 -0.16 -22.30
C THR A 254 -17.52 1.10 -22.07
N GLY A 255 -17.40 1.76 -20.91
CA GLY A 255 -18.14 2.96 -20.52
C GLY A 255 -19.54 2.69 -19.97
N GLN A 256 -19.96 1.42 -19.89
CA GLN A 256 -21.23 1.04 -19.29
C GLN A 256 -21.11 0.99 -17.76
N ALA A 257 -22.12 1.52 -17.06
CA ALA A 257 -22.21 1.41 -15.61
C ALA A 257 -23.09 0.21 -15.24
N GLN A 258 -22.54 -0.74 -14.48
CA GLN A 258 -23.26 -1.90 -13.95
C GLN A 258 -23.52 -1.72 -12.45
N GLN A 259 -24.69 -2.14 -12.00
CA GLN A 259 -25.04 -2.21 -10.59
C GLN A 259 -24.54 -3.53 -10.02
N GLY A 260 -23.58 -3.46 -9.08
CA GLY A 260 -22.97 -4.62 -8.45
C GLY A 260 -22.06 -5.43 -9.40
N VAL A 261 -21.06 -6.08 -8.82
CA VAL A 261 -20.18 -7.06 -9.45
C VAL A 261 -20.15 -8.29 -8.55
N ILE A 262 -20.41 -9.45 -9.12
CA ILE A 262 -20.33 -10.74 -8.41
C ILE A 262 -18.91 -11.28 -8.60
N HIS A 263 -18.26 -11.74 -7.52
CA HIS A 263 -16.91 -12.29 -7.64
C HIS A 263 -16.93 -13.61 -8.43
N GLY A 264 -17.86 -14.52 -8.11
CA GLY A 264 -18.21 -15.71 -8.88
C GLY A 264 -17.17 -16.84 -8.88
N ASN A 265 -15.96 -16.60 -8.34
CA ASN A 265 -14.87 -17.57 -8.28
C ASN A 265 -14.18 -17.63 -6.91
N LEU A 266 -14.92 -17.41 -5.80
CA LEU A 266 -14.31 -17.44 -4.47
C LEU A 266 -13.84 -18.86 -4.09
N ASN A 267 -12.54 -19.02 -3.84
CA ASN A 267 -11.93 -20.28 -3.39
C ASN A 267 -10.58 -20.02 -2.69
N LEU A 268 -9.91 -21.07 -2.24
CA LEU A 268 -8.63 -20.97 -1.51
C LEU A 268 -7.48 -20.33 -2.33
N ASN A 269 -7.59 -20.30 -3.67
CA ASN A 269 -6.60 -19.72 -4.57
C ASN A 269 -6.95 -18.29 -5.03
N SER A 270 -8.21 -17.88 -4.91
CA SER A 270 -8.70 -16.55 -5.29
C SER A 270 -8.65 -15.53 -4.14
N LEU A 271 -8.18 -15.98 -2.96
CA LEU A 271 -8.04 -15.17 -1.75
C LEU A 271 -6.57 -15.18 -1.32
N LEU A 272 -5.97 -14.00 -1.30
CA LEU A 272 -4.59 -13.77 -0.90
C LEU A 272 -4.55 -13.34 0.57
N TRP A 273 -3.60 -13.87 1.34
CA TRP A 273 -3.43 -13.56 2.76
C TRP A 273 -2.11 -12.84 3.00
N ALA A 274 -2.18 -11.54 3.25
CA ALA A 274 -1.04 -10.68 3.55
C ALA A 274 -0.89 -10.55 5.07
N ALA A 275 -0.11 -11.43 5.70
CA ALA A 275 0.09 -11.44 7.15
C ALA A 275 1.49 -11.03 7.57
N ASN A 276 1.57 -10.37 8.73
CA ASN A 276 2.81 -10.20 9.46
C ASN A 276 3.06 -11.45 10.31
N THR A 277 4.03 -12.27 9.90
CA THR A 277 4.35 -13.54 10.57
C THR A 277 4.98 -13.37 11.95
N ASN A 278 5.31 -12.14 12.36
CA ASN A 278 5.85 -11.85 13.69
C ASN A 278 4.77 -11.69 14.78
N ASP A 279 3.50 -11.54 14.39
CA ASP A 279 2.39 -11.40 15.34
C ASP A 279 1.89 -12.78 15.81
N SER A 280 1.37 -12.86 17.03
CA SER A 280 0.80 -14.08 17.60
C SER A 280 -0.56 -13.80 18.25
N PRO A 281 -1.70 -14.19 17.61
CA PRO A 281 -1.78 -14.83 16.28
C PRO A 281 -1.40 -13.87 15.14
N PRO A 282 -0.91 -14.40 14.01
CA PRO A 282 -0.53 -13.56 12.86
C PRO A 282 -1.75 -12.79 12.36
N GLN A 283 -1.70 -11.46 12.48
CA GLN A 283 -2.70 -10.57 11.91
C GLN A 283 -2.41 -10.40 10.42
N GLY A 284 -3.46 -10.47 9.60
CA GLY A 284 -3.33 -10.39 8.17
C GLY A 284 -4.53 -9.80 7.47
N PHE A 285 -4.29 -9.30 6.27
CA PHE A 285 -5.32 -8.75 5.40
C PHE A 285 -5.65 -9.74 4.28
N VAL A 286 -6.94 -9.91 3.99
CA VAL A 286 -7.41 -10.74 2.87
C VAL A 286 -7.67 -9.89 1.63
N TYR A 287 -7.12 -10.29 0.48
CA TYR A 287 -7.37 -9.64 -0.82
C TYR A 287 -8.01 -10.62 -1.81
N LEU A 288 -9.04 -10.16 -2.52
CA LEU A 288 -9.80 -10.93 -3.51
C LEU A 288 -9.19 -10.75 -4.91
N THR A 289 -9.04 -11.83 -5.67
CA THR A 289 -8.45 -11.83 -7.01
C THR A 289 -9.07 -12.94 -7.88
N ASP A 290 -8.70 -13.00 -9.17
CA ASP A 290 -9.17 -14.02 -10.13
C ASP A 290 -10.71 -14.09 -10.22
N PHE A 291 -11.36 -12.95 -10.42
CA PHE A 291 -12.81 -12.87 -10.53
C PHE A 291 -13.30 -13.71 -11.73
N HIS A 292 -14.52 -14.24 -11.64
CA HIS A 292 -15.11 -15.08 -12.68
C HIS A 292 -15.15 -14.39 -14.04
N ILE A 293 -15.45 -13.08 -14.06
CA ILE A 293 -15.44 -12.25 -15.27
C ILE A 293 -14.09 -12.23 -15.98
N TRP A 294 -12.98 -12.48 -15.28
CA TRP A 294 -11.64 -12.54 -15.85
C TRP A 294 -11.24 -13.96 -16.25
N THR A 295 -11.62 -14.96 -15.45
CA THR A 295 -11.16 -16.34 -15.64
C THR A 295 -12.04 -17.17 -16.58
N ASN A 296 -13.35 -16.87 -16.65
CA ASN A 296 -14.31 -17.71 -17.39
C ASN A 296 -14.08 -17.71 -18.91
N LEU A 297 -13.53 -16.61 -19.46
CA LEU A 297 -13.18 -16.53 -20.89
C LEU A 297 -12.19 -17.63 -21.32
N PHE A 298 -11.47 -18.21 -20.37
CA PHE A 298 -10.41 -19.18 -20.64
C PHE A 298 -10.73 -20.59 -20.17
N ASP A 299 -11.85 -20.82 -19.46
CA ASP A 299 -12.20 -22.11 -18.88
C ASP A 299 -12.81 -23.06 -19.93
N PRO A 300 -12.10 -24.15 -20.31
CA PRO A 300 -12.61 -25.10 -21.28
C PRO A 300 -13.88 -25.83 -20.83
N ALA A 301 -14.08 -26.00 -19.52
CA ALA A 301 -15.26 -26.69 -19.00
C ALA A 301 -16.54 -25.86 -19.13
N SER A 302 -16.43 -24.53 -19.18
CA SER A 302 -17.55 -23.64 -19.47
C SER A 302 -17.94 -23.71 -20.95
N LEU A 303 -16.94 -23.84 -21.85
CA LEU A 303 -17.15 -23.99 -23.29
C LEU A 303 -17.82 -25.31 -23.66
N GLU A 304 -17.34 -26.41 -23.09
CA GLU A 304 -17.87 -27.76 -23.38
C GLU A 304 -19.34 -27.92 -22.94
N ARG A 305 -19.80 -27.11 -21.98
CA ARG A 305 -21.20 -27.07 -21.52
C ARG A 305 -22.09 -26.12 -22.32
N GLY A 306 -21.51 -25.22 -23.12
CA GLY A 306 -22.25 -24.16 -23.80
C GLY A 306 -22.72 -23.02 -22.86
N ASP A 307 -22.16 -22.96 -21.66
CA ASP A 307 -22.59 -22.10 -20.54
C ASP A 307 -21.97 -20.68 -20.59
N LEU A 308 -21.57 -20.18 -21.76
CA LEU A 308 -21.00 -18.82 -21.86
C LEU A 308 -21.98 -17.71 -21.43
N GLY A 309 -23.29 -18.01 -21.43
CA GLY A 309 -24.35 -17.15 -20.87
C GLY A 309 -24.61 -17.33 -19.36
N ALA A 310 -23.90 -18.23 -18.66
CA ALA A 310 -24.13 -18.51 -17.24
C ALA A 310 -23.69 -17.36 -16.30
N GLN A 311 -23.15 -16.25 -16.83
CA GLN A 311 -22.96 -15.03 -16.05
C GLN A 311 -24.31 -14.48 -15.53
N ASP A 312 -25.41 -14.70 -16.26
CA ASP A 312 -26.76 -14.30 -15.84
C ASP A 312 -27.35 -15.22 -14.74
N GLU A 313 -26.68 -16.34 -14.42
CA GLU A 313 -27.10 -17.28 -13.37
C GLU A 313 -26.33 -17.11 -12.05
N LEU A 314 -25.17 -16.43 -12.07
CA LEU A 314 -24.41 -16.19 -10.85
C LEU A 314 -25.14 -15.21 -9.94
N SER A 315 -25.15 -15.52 -8.65
CA SER A 315 -25.85 -14.75 -7.64
C SER A 315 -24.93 -14.34 -6.49
N ILE A 316 -25.36 -13.33 -5.73
CA ILE A 316 -24.74 -12.96 -4.44
C ILE A 316 -24.64 -14.19 -3.52
N GLN A 317 -25.60 -15.11 -3.61
CA GLN A 317 -25.62 -16.31 -2.80
C GLN A 317 -24.44 -17.23 -3.10
N ASP A 318 -23.99 -17.32 -4.35
CA ASP A 318 -22.86 -18.17 -4.73
C ASP A 318 -21.55 -17.68 -4.10
N ASP A 319 -21.36 -16.36 -4.01
CA ASP A 319 -20.23 -15.75 -3.31
C ASP A 319 -20.26 -16.09 -1.82
N LEU A 320 -21.42 -15.93 -1.17
CA LEU A 320 -21.58 -16.26 0.24
C LEU A 320 -21.32 -17.75 0.52
N GLN A 321 -21.92 -18.64 -0.26
CA GLN A 321 -21.73 -20.08 -0.09
C GLN A 321 -20.28 -20.49 -0.28
N SER A 322 -19.60 -19.91 -1.25
CA SER A 322 -18.20 -20.18 -1.55
C SER A 322 -17.28 -19.67 -0.43
N LEU A 323 -17.54 -18.47 0.11
CA LEU A 323 -16.83 -17.93 1.27
C LEU A 323 -17.02 -18.82 2.51
N GLY A 324 -18.24 -19.34 2.73
CA GLY A 324 -18.50 -20.29 3.82
C GLY A 324 -17.72 -21.59 3.67
N LYS A 325 -17.60 -22.14 2.46
CA LYS A 325 -16.77 -23.33 2.19
C LYS A 325 -15.29 -23.06 2.44
N VAL A 326 -14.79 -21.90 2.03
CA VAL A 326 -13.42 -21.46 2.34
C VAL A 326 -13.19 -21.44 3.84
N ALA A 327 -14.09 -20.80 4.60
CA ALA A 327 -13.99 -20.72 6.06
C ALA A 327 -13.95 -22.11 6.70
N PHE A 328 -14.76 -23.04 6.20
CA PHE A 328 -14.74 -24.43 6.65
C PHE A 328 -13.40 -25.14 6.37
N TRP A 329 -12.81 -24.97 5.18
CA TRP A 329 -11.54 -25.63 4.84
C TRP A 329 -10.34 -25.04 5.59
N ILE A 330 -10.27 -23.72 5.79
CA ILE A 330 -9.16 -23.11 6.52
C ILE A 330 -9.17 -23.47 8.02
N LEU A 331 -10.33 -23.76 8.61
CA LEU A 331 -10.43 -24.32 9.97
C LEU A 331 -9.77 -25.70 10.08
N HIS A 332 -9.73 -26.45 8.99
CA HIS A 332 -9.04 -27.74 8.91
C HIS A 332 -7.58 -27.63 8.48
N GLY A 333 -7.23 -26.60 7.70
CA GLY A 333 -5.92 -26.53 7.05
C GLY A 333 -5.74 -27.63 6.00
N THR A 334 -6.85 -28.24 5.54
CA THR A 334 -6.91 -29.27 4.50
C THR A 334 -8.31 -29.29 3.89
N THR A 335 -8.41 -29.81 2.67
CA THR A 335 -9.71 -30.06 2.01
C THR A 335 -10.14 -31.53 2.08
N VAL A 336 -9.29 -32.40 2.62
CA VAL A 336 -9.52 -33.84 2.74
C VAL A 336 -9.33 -34.34 4.16
N ASP A 337 -9.96 -35.47 4.50
CA ASP A 337 -9.76 -36.18 5.76
C ASP A 337 -8.46 -37.01 5.77
N ASP A 338 -8.18 -37.69 6.89
CA ASP A 338 -7.00 -38.54 7.08
C ASP A 338 -6.90 -39.71 6.09
N HIS A 339 -7.98 -40.03 5.38
CA HIS A 339 -8.05 -41.06 4.36
C HIS A 339 -8.03 -40.49 2.93
N GLY A 340 -7.89 -39.16 2.78
CA GLY A 340 -7.85 -38.47 1.50
C GLY A 340 -9.23 -38.20 0.89
N TYR A 341 -10.33 -38.37 1.64
CA TYR A 341 -11.68 -38.07 1.15
C TYR A 341 -12.05 -36.60 1.36
N PRO A 342 -12.80 -35.96 0.45
CA PRO A 342 -13.22 -34.58 0.59
C PRO A 342 -13.99 -34.32 1.90
N LEU A 343 -13.60 -33.28 2.62
CA LEU A 343 -14.32 -32.82 3.80
C LEU A 343 -15.70 -32.29 3.41
N ASN A 344 -16.68 -32.55 4.27
CA ASN A 344 -18.09 -32.25 4.01
C ASN A 344 -18.69 -31.50 5.20
N PRO A 345 -19.05 -30.21 5.04
CA PRO A 345 -19.56 -29.39 6.13
C PRO A 345 -20.93 -29.85 6.66
N ARG A 346 -21.68 -30.69 5.93
CA ARG A 346 -22.94 -31.28 6.41
C ARG A 346 -22.72 -32.40 7.43
N LEU A 347 -21.52 -32.95 7.52
CA LEU A 347 -21.21 -34.06 8.42
C LEU A 347 -20.57 -33.52 9.70
N ASN A 348 -21.26 -33.64 10.84
CA ASN A 348 -20.78 -33.14 12.12
C ASN A 348 -19.38 -33.66 12.51
N ARG A 349 -19.06 -34.89 12.13
CA ARG A 349 -17.74 -35.51 12.36
C ARG A 349 -16.59 -34.86 11.59
N HIS A 350 -16.89 -34.10 10.54
CA HIS A 350 -15.91 -33.37 9.74
C HIS A 350 -15.75 -31.92 10.22
N TRP A 351 -16.17 -31.58 11.45
CA TRP A 351 -15.88 -30.27 12.04
C TRP A 351 -14.81 -30.44 13.13
N PRO A 352 -13.82 -29.53 13.26
CA PRO A 352 -12.84 -29.62 14.32
C PRO A 352 -13.52 -29.41 15.68
N LYS A 353 -13.12 -30.20 16.67
CA LYS A 353 -13.72 -30.16 18.03
C LYS A 353 -13.50 -28.84 18.75
N SER A 354 -12.50 -28.06 18.33
CA SER A 354 -12.12 -26.77 18.91
C SER A 354 -12.98 -25.60 18.43
N VAL A 355 -13.79 -25.79 17.38
CA VAL A 355 -14.59 -24.70 16.78
C VAL A 355 -15.76 -24.35 17.66
N ASP A 356 -15.90 -23.06 17.89
CA ASP A 356 -17.00 -22.45 18.63
C ASP A 356 -18.37 -22.75 17.99
N LYS A 357 -19.37 -23.01 18.82
CA LYS A 357 -20.69 -23.47 18.35
C LYS A 357 -21.37 -22.38 17.50
N GLU A 358 -21.25 -21.15 17.94
CA GLU A 358 -21.83 -19.96 17.31
C GLU A 358 -21.13 -19.66 15.97
N LEU A 359 -19.79 -19.77 15.91
CA LEU A 359 -19.04 -19.62 14.67
C LEU A 359 -19.40 -20.73 13.66
N LYS A 360 -19.51 -21.98 14.12
CA LYS A 360 -19.95 -23.09 13.27
C LYS A 360 -21.34 -22.86 12.69
N GLN A 361 -22.29 -22.42 13.52
CA GLN A 361 -23.64 -22.11 13.07
C GLN A 361 -23.63 -21.01 12.01
N PHE A 362 -22.86 -19.94 12.25
CA PHE A 362 -22.67 -18.86 11.29
C PHE A 362 -22.14 -19.38 9.93
N ILE A 363 -21.10 -20.22 9.94
CA ILE A 363 -20.53 -20.80 8.72
C ILE A 363 -21.55 -21.71 8.02
N CYS A 364 -22.32 -22.52 8.75
CA CYS A 364 -23.39 -23.35 8.18
C CYS A 364 -24.48 -22.52 7.48
N GLN A 365 -24.85 -21.36 8.04
CA GLN A 365 -25.80 -20.42 7.43
C GLN A 365 -25.20 -19.79 6.16
N LEU A 366 -23.93 -19.41 6.22
CA LEU A 366 -23.21 -18.84 5.08
C LEU A 366 -23.13 -19.84 3.90
N ILE A 367 -22.92 -21.14 4.18
CA ILE A 367 -22.92 -22.23 3.18
C ILE A 367 -24.34 -22.56 2.68
N GLY A 368 -25.40 -22.18 3.38
CA GLY A 368 -26.79 -22.53 3.04
C GLY A 368 -27.19 -23.96 3.45
N ILE A 369 -26.61 -24.50 4.53
CA ILE A 369 -27.04 -25.78 5.12
C ILE A 369 -28.27 -25.57 6.01
N GLU A 370 -28.34 -24.44 6.71
CA GLU A 370 -29.47 -24.01 7.53
C GLU A 370 -30.29 -22.94 6.77
N SER A 371 -30.48 -21.77 7.35
CA SER A 371 -30.98 -20.57 6.69
C SER A 371 -29.85 -19.82 5.99
N THR A 372 -30.08 -19.36 4.76
CA THR A 372 -29.14 -18.52 4.00
C THR A 372 -29.27 -17.05 4.37
N PHE A 373 -28.18 -16.29 4.31
CA PHE A 373 -28.23 -14.83 4.38
C PHE A 373 -28.64 -14.24 3.02
N GLU A 374 -29.51 -13.23 3.03
CA GLU A 374 -29.98 -12.57 1.80
C GLU A 374 -28.91 -11.67 1.17
N SER A 375 -27.94 -11.18 1.96
CA SER A 375 -26.87 -10.30 1.50
C SER A 375 -25.60 -10.44 2.34
N ALA A 376 -24.46 -10.02 1.77
CA ALA A 376 -23.19 -9.93 2.49
C ALA A 376 -23.25 -8.97 3.69
N GLU A 377 -24.11 -7.95 3.62
CA GLU A 377 -24.31 -6.97 4.70
C GLU A 377 -24.97 -7.60 5.92
N ILE A 378 -26.05 -8.36 5.69
CA ILE A 378 -26.74 -9.08 6.75
C ILE A 378 -25.80 -10.12 7.37
N ALA A 379 -25.08 -10.89 6.55
CA ALA A 379 -24.10 -11.85 7.02
C ALA A 379 -23.02 -11.19 7.89
N ARG A 380 -22.47 -10.04 7.48
CA ARG A 380 -21.46 -9.34 8.27
C ARG A 380 -22.01 -8.82 9.59
N ASN A 381 -23.22 -8.27 9.60
CA ASN A 381 -23.85 -7.76 10.82
C ASN A 381 -24.11 -8.90 11.83
N GLU A 382 -24.49 -10.10 11.38
CA GLU A 382 -24.63 -11.26 12.26
C GLU A 382 -23.28 -11.78 12.77
N LEU A 383 -22.22 -11.75 11.95
CA LEU A 383 -20.86 -12.11 12.37
C LEU A 383 -20.37 -11.22 13.53
N LEU A 384 -20.66 -9.92 13.48
CA LEU A 384 -20.24 -8.95 14.50
C LEU A 384 -20.99 -9.10 15.83
N LYS A 385 -22.15 -9.77 15.83
CA LYS A 385 -22.93 -10.07 17.05
C LYS A 385 -22.43 -11.31 17.80
N LEU A 386 -21.54 -12.10 17.20
CA LEU A 386 -21.00 -13.28 17.85
C LEU A 386 -20.22 -12.90 19.13
N PRO A 387 -20.32 -13.68 20.22
CA PRO A 387 -19.68 -13.34 21.48
C PRO A 387 -18.15 -13.20 21.33
N PRO A 388 -17.51 -12.21 21.97
CA PRO A 388 -16.07 -12.02 21.93
C PRO A 388 -15.35 -13.13 22.70
N LYS A 389 -14.23 -13.64 22.17
CA LYS A 389 -13.41 -14.63 22.88
C LYS A 389 -12.40 -13.95 23.80
N PRO A 390 -12.17 -14.46 25.03
CA PRO A 390 -11.03 -14.08 25.84
C PRO A 390 -9.74 -14.59 25.15
N ALA A 391 -8.73 -13.73 25.01
CA ALA A 391 -7.44 -14.09 24.47
C ALA A 391 -6.76 -15.13 25.38
N ILE A 392 -6.76 -16.40 24.98
CA ILE A 392 -6.08 -17.46 25.73
C ILE A 392 -4.60 -17.45 25.34
N ASN A 393 -3.77 -16.86 26.19
CA ASN A 393 -2.31 -17.06 26.17
C ASN A 393 -2.00 -18.52 26.52
N GLN A 394 -1.96 -19.42 25.54
CA GLN A 394 -1.45 -20.78 25.72
C GLN A 394 0.08 -20.79 25.53
N ILE A 395 0.80 -20.60 26.63
CA ILE A 395 2.18 -21.07 26.75
C ILE A 395 2.10 -22.58 27.01
N GLU A 396 2.00 -23.38 25.95
CA GLU A 396 2.08 -24.84 26.06
C GLU A 396 3.56 -25.25 25.98
N LYS A 397 4.13 -25.59 27.14
CA LYS A 397 5.48 -26.17 27.28
C LYS A 397 5.55 -27.50 26.53
N ARG A 398 6.10 -27.52 25.33
CA ARG A 398 6.64 -28.77 24.74
C ARG A 398 7.94 -29.14 25.45
N ALA A 399 7.87 -30.18 26.27
CA ALA A 399 9.05 -30.90 26.74
C ALA A 399 9.71 -31.58 25.54
N ALA A 400 10.92 -31.14 25.18
CA ALA A 400 11.76 -31.83 24.22
C ALA A 400 12.51 -32.97 24.92
N GLU A 401 12.22 -34.20 24.52
CA GLU A 401 12.94 -35.40 24.88
C GLU A 401 14.28 -35.43 24.12
N ILE A 402 15.40 -35.36 24.85
CA ILE A 402 16.75 -35.35 24.28
C ILE A 402 17.26 -36.79 24.22
N LEU A 403 17.37 -37.36 23.02
CA LEU A 403 18.14 -38.58 22.77
C LEU A 403 19.65 -38.28 22.81
N PRO A 404 20.47 -39.07 23.55
CA PRO A 404 21.90 -38.82 23.67
C PRO A 404 22.68 -39.38 22.46
N THR A 405 23.38 -38.52 21.72
CA THR A 405 24.33 -38.92 20.68
C THR A 405 25.76 -39.04 21.23
N GLN A 406 26.38 -40.21 21.01
CA GLN A 406 27.77 -40.47 21.38
C GLN A 406 28.75 -39.66 20.51
N LYS A 407 29.80 -39.11 21.13
CA LYS A 407 30.86 -38.32 20.47
C LYS A 407 32.13 -39.15 20.23
N PRO A 408 32.70 -39.17 19.01
CA PRO A 408 34.05 -39.67 18.77
C PRO A 408 35.12 -38.58 18.90
N ARG A 409 36.37 -39.05 18.94
CA ARG A 409 37.52 -38.56 19.70
C ARG A 409 38.46 -37.63 18.90
N TYR A 410 37.94 -36.59 18.23
CA TYR A 410 38.73 -35.61 17.43
C TYR A 410 38.82 -34.20 18.10
N ARG A 411 38.29 -34.07 19.32
CA ARG A 411 38.00 -32.79 20.01
C ARG A 411 39.19 -32.07 20.65
N ARG A 412 40.34 -31.93 19.99
CA ARG A 412 41.44 -31.09 20.53
C ARG A 412 42.11 -30.11 19.56
N VAL A 413 41.88 -30.19 18.25
CA VAL A 413 42.49 -29.26 17.26
C VAL A 413 41.49 -28.40 16.48
N MET A 414 40.20 -28.78 16.47
CA MET A 414 39.14 -28.05 15.76
C MET A 414 38.76 -26.65 16.30
N PRO A 415 38.81 -26.33 17.62
CA PRO A 415 38.30 -25.03 18.08
C PRO A 415 39.18 -23.85 17.62
N TRP A 416 40.49 -24.07 17.43
CA TRP A 416 41.41 -23.03 16.97
C TRP A 416 41.25 -22.71 15.48
N ALA A 417 41.01 -23.73 14.64
CA ALA A 417 40.72 -23.53 13.23
C ALA A 417 39.36 -22.83 13.01
N LEU A 418 38.34 -23.19 13.82
CA LEU A 418 37.02 -22.56 13.76
C LEU A 418 37.06 -21.10 14.22
N LEU A 419 37.83 -20.79 15.27
CA LEU A 419 38.03 -19.41 15.74
C LEU A 419 38.77 -18.55 14.73
N SER A 420 39.80 -19.08 14.06
CA SER A 420 40.50 -18.36 13.00
C SER A 420 39.60 -18.09 11.79
N PHE A 421 38.75 -19.04 11.40
CA PHE A 421 37.80 -18.87 10.31
C PHE A 421 36.70 -17.87 10.67
N LEU A 422 36.16 -17.91 11.90
CA LEU A 422 35.17 -16.95 12.39
C LEU A 422 35.74 -15.53 12.46
N ALA A 423 37.00 -15.36 12.89
CA ALA A 423 37.66 -14.06 12.92
C ALA A 423 37.87 -13.48 11.51
N LEU A 424 38.27 -14.32 10.54
CA LEU A 424 38.41 -13.95 9.14
C LEU A 424 37.06 -13.64 8.48
N ALA A 425 36.02 -14.42 8.78
CA ALA A 425 34.66 -14.16 8.30
C ALA A 425 34.07 -12.87 8.90
N ALA A 426 34.36 -12.57 10.17
CA ALA A 426 33.95 -11.33 10.80
C ALA A 426 34.67 -10.11 10.21
N LEU A 427 35.98 -10.22 9.95
CA LEU A 427 36.75 -9.17 9.28
C LEU A 427 36.30 -8.97 7.82
N GLY A 428 36.11 -10.06 7.08
CA GLY A 428 35.56 -10.01 5.72
C GLY A 428 34.15 -9.43 5.68
N GLY A 429 33.31 -9.79 6.63
CA GLY A 429 31.96 -9.25 6.81
C GLY A 429 31.97 -7.75 7.15
N LEU A 430 32.90 -7.29 8.00
CA LEU A 430 33.06 -5.87 8.34
C LEU A 430 33.55 -5.04 7.15
N VAL A 431 34.52 -5.55 6.39
CA VAL A 431 35.01 -4.88 5.17
C VAL A 431 33.92 -4.85 4.10
N TRP A 432 33.19 -5.96 3.89
CA TRP A 432 32.04 -6.02 3.00
C TRP A 432 30.92 -5.08 3.45
N TRP A 433 30.65 -4.99 4.75
CA TRP A 433 29.66 -4.09 5.31
C TRP A 433 30.04 -2.61 5.13
N PHE A 434 31.30 -2.24 5.34
CA PHE A 434 31.78 -0.88 5.08
C PHE A 434 31.73 -0.50 3.60
N LEU A 435 32.12 -1.42 2.70
CA LEU A 435 32.06 -1.21 1.26
C LEU A 435 30.59 -1.14 0.77
N TRP A 436 29.71 -2.00 1.25
CA TRP A 436 28.27 -1.97 0.93
C TRP A 436 27.60 -0.69 1.46
N ARG A 437 27.97 -0.22 2.66
CA ARG A 437 27.40 1.01 3.24
C ARG A 437 27.82 2.26 2.45
N SER A 438 28.99 2.25 1.82
CA SER A 438 29.44 3.34 0.95
C SER A 438 28.78 3.36 -0.43
N GLN A 439 28.23 2.22 -0.89
CA GLN A 439 27.53 2.11 -2.18
C GLN A 439 26.01 2.28 -2.08
N ARG A 440 25.45 2.35 -0.87
CA ARG A 440 24.09 2.90 -0.66
C ARG A 440 24.12 4.42 -0.71
N ALA A 441 24.51 4.99 -1.85
CA ALA A 441 23.88 6.23 -2.27
C ALA A 441 22.40 5.89 -2.40
N GLN A 442 21.55 6.50 -1.57
CA GLN A 442 20.11 6.33 -1.67
C GLN A 442 19.70 6.75 -3.08
N VAL A 443 19.37 5.76 -3.91
CA VAL A 443 18.63 6.01 -5.15
C VAL A 443 17.26 6.48 -4.67
N ALA A 444 17.07 7.80 -4.63
CA ALA A 444 15.78 8.40 -4.35
C ALA A 444 14.76 7.76 -5.30
N GLN A 445 13.81 7.01 -4.73
CA GLN A 445 12.68 6.47 -5.47
C GLN A 445 12.02 7.64 -6.20
N ARG A 446 12.10 7.63 -7.53
CA ARG A 446 11.44 8.62 -8.38
C ARG A 446 9.98 8.20 -8.47
N VAL A 447 9.14 8.68 -7.56
CA VAL A 447 7.70 8.61 -7.75
C VAL A 447 7.39 9.53 -8.93
N PRO A 448 6.86 9.04 -10.07
CA PRO A 448 6.47 9.91 -11.15
C PRO A 448 5.36 10.83 -10.65
N SER A 449 5.48 12.13 -10.89
CA SER A 449 4.35 13.04 -10.69
C SER A 449 3.27 12.66 -11.69
N PRO A 450 2.04 12.30 -11.27
CA PRO A 450 0.94 12.13 -12.20
C PRO A 450 0.73 13.46 -12.94
N CYS A 451 0.52 13.38 -14.26
CA CYS A 451 -0.08 14.47 -15.04
C CYS A 451 -1.51 14.03 -15.43
N CYS A 452 -2.48 14.89 -15.74
CA CYS A 452 -2.73 16.31 -15.48
C CYS A 452 -3.95 16.45 -14.52
N LEU A 453 -4.30 17.67 -14.09
CA LEU A 453 -5.56 17.92 -13.34
C LEU A 453 -6.80 17.30 -14.02
N LYS A 454 -6.86 17.37 -15.35
CA LYS A 454 -7.94 16.84 -16.20
C LYS A 454 -8.00 15.30 -16.27
N ASP A 455 -6.90 14.62 -15.96
CA ASP A 455 -6.79 13.16 -16.08
C ASP A 455 -7.04 12.48 -14.72
N VAL A 456 -7.33 13.27 -13.68
CA VAL A 456 -7.82 12.79 -12.39
C VAL A 456 -9.33 12.56 -12.51
N ASP A 457 -9.70 11.37 -12.95
CA ASP A 457 -11.08 10.92 -12.99
C ASP A 457 -11.64 10.67 -11.58
N GLY A 458 -12.97 10.73 -11.45
CA GLY A 458 -13.65 10.21 -10.28
C GLY A 458 -13.74 11.12 -9.06
N ILE A 459 -13.92 12.40 -9.30
CA ILE A 459 -14.10 13.37 -8.22
C ILE A 459 -15.59 13.48 -7.91
N PRO A 460 -16.01 13.16 -6.68
CA PRO A 460 -17.43 13.10 -6.36
C PRO A 460 -18.00 14.52 -6.39
N SER A 461 -19.08 14.74 -7.13
CA SER A 461 -19.78 16.03 -7.18
C SER A 461 -20.49 16.32 -5.86
N GLY A 462 -20.53 17.58 -5.43
CA GLY A 462 -21.18 17.99 -4.19
C GLY A 462 -20.58 19.24 -3.56
N GLU A 463 -21.22 19.68 -2.47
CA GLU A 463 -20.66 20.66 -1.54
C GLU A 463 -19.97 19.90 -0.41
N TYR A 464 -18.69 20.19 -0.18
CA TYR A 464 -17.88 19.53 0.84
C TYR A 464 -17.36 20.51 1.86
N THR A 465 -17.32 20.07 3.11
CA THR A 465 -16.81 20.84 4.23
C THR A 465 -15.36 20.44 4.53
N TYR A 466 -14.44 21.41 4.60
CA TYR A 466 -13.04 21.15 4.93
C TYR A 466 -12.59 21.89 6.17
N ALA A 467 -11.75 21.26 6.98
CA ALA A 467 -11.15 21.86 8.17
C ALA A 467 -9.71 22.31 7.90
N ILE A 468 -9.34 23.47 8.40
CA ILE A 468 -7.99 24.01 8.35
C ILE A 468 -7.80 24.93 9.56
N PRO A 469 -6.65 24.90 10.26
CA PRO A 469 -6.46 25.73 11.44
C PRO A 469 -6.68 27.22 11.14
N ASP A 470 -7.25 27.97 12.07
CA ASP A 470 -7.77 29.31 11.77
C ASP A 470 -6.69 30.30 11.34
N SER A 471 -5.54 30.24 11.99
CA SER A 471 -4.39 31.07 11.69
C SER A 471 -3.45 30.50 10.61
N ALA A 472 -3.73 29.31 10.07
CA ALA A 472 -2.82 28.59 9.18
C ALA A 472 -2.34 29.44 7.99
N TYR A 473 -1.05 29.70 7.93
CA TYR A 473 -0.46 30.52 6.87
C TYR A 473 -0.62 29.94 5.44
N TRP A 474 -0.87 28.63 5.30
CA TRP A 474 -1.13 27.98 4.00
C TRP A 474 -2.61 28.08 3.55
N GLN A 475 -3.52 28.56 4.40
CA GLN A 475 -4.94 28.68 4.05
C GLN A 475 -5.19 29.46 2.74
N PRO A 476 -4.52 30.61 2.49
CA PRO A 476 -4.73 31.37 1.27
C PRO A 476 -4.35 30.63 -0.02
N LEU A 477 -3.51 29.59 0.05
CA LEU A 477 -3.15 28.77 -1.11
C LEU A 477 -4.33 27.95 -1.63
N PHE A 478 -5.27 27.61 -0.74
CA PHE A 478 -6.41 26.77 -1.05
C PHE A 478 -7.65 27.61 -1.37
N GLN A 479 -7.90 28.66 -0.58
CA GLN A 479 -9.01 29.57 -0.80
C GLN A 479 -8.61 31.00 -0.37
N PRO A 480 -8.61 32.00 -1.26
CA PRO A 480 -8.27 33.37 -0.91
C PRO A 480 -9.33 33.95 0.04
N ALA A 481 -8.90 34.67 1.08
CA ALA A 481 -9.83 35.34 1.97
C ALA A 481 -10.49 36.54 1.26
N PRO A 482 -11.84 36.67 1.27
CA PRO A 482 -12.55 37.66 0.47
C PRO A 482 -12.26 39.14 0.83
N ASN A 483 -11.60 39.43 1.96
CA ASN A 483 -11.37 40.80 2.45
C ASN A 483 -9.96 41.04 3.03
N SER A 484 -8.89 40.44 2.49
CA SER A 484 -7.53 40.79 2.93
C SER A 484 -6.95 41.97 2.14
N GLN A 485 -7.32 43.20 2.54
CA GLN A 485 -6.70 44.42 2.01
C GLN A 485 -5.23 44.62 2.45
N ASP A 486 -4.68 43.74 3.30
CA ASP A 486 -3.41 43.97 4.00
C ASP A 486 -2.36 42.84 3.89
N ARG A 487 -2.46 41.91 2.93
CA ARG A 487 -1.44 40.85 2.75
C ARG A 487 -0.87 40.83 1.34
N THR A 488 0.16 41.65 1.11
CA THR A 488 1.00 41.68 -0.11
C THR A 488 1.98 40.49 -0.17
N THR A 489 1.48 39.26 -0.06
CA THR A 489 2.14 38.13 -0.73
C THR A 489 1.82 38.26 -2.22
N ILE A 490 2.78 38.02 -3.10
CA ILE A 490 2.79 38.27 -4.56
C ILE A 490 1.66 37.55 -5.35
N ILE A 491 0.69 36.96 -4.67
CA ILE A 491 -0.53 36.36 -5.21
C ILE A 491 -1.61 37.46 -5.31
N ASP A 492 -1.33 38.54 -6.03
CA ASP A 492 -2.38 39.50 -6.39
C ASP A 492 -3.28 38.85 -7.46
N ASN A 493 -4.55 38.64 -7.14
CA ASN A 493 -5.63 38.17 -8.02
C ASN A 493 -5.54 36.72 -8.58
N THR A 494 -4.69 35.84 -8.05
CA THR A 494 -4.70 34.43 -8.49
C THR A 494 -5.74 33.64 -7.68
N PRO A 495 -6.70 32.94 -8.32
CA PRO A 495 -7.64 32.07 -7.61
C PRO A 495 -6.88 30.99 -6.81
N GLY A 496 -7.40 30.60 -5.64
CA GLY A 496 -6.81 29.52 -4.84
C GLY A 496 -6.89 28.18 -5.56
N LEU A 497 -6.14 27.18 -5.10
CA LEU A 497 -6.15 25.84 -5.72
C LEU A 497 -7.57 25.26 -5.83
N LEU A 498 -8.40 25.41 -4.79
CA LEU A 498 -9.77 24.90 -4.81
C LEU A 498 -10.64 25.66 -5.83
N ASP A 499 -10.40 26.96 -6.02
CA ASP A 499 -11.08 27.79 -7.00
C ASP A 499 -10.59 27.52 -8.43
N GLN A 500 -9.38 26.99 -8.63
CA GLN A 500 -8.88 26.57 -9.94
C GLN A 500 -9.42 25.18 -10.34
N ILE A 501 -9.67 24.31 -9.36
CA ILE A 501 -10.25 22.97 -9.56
C ILE A 501 -11.75 23.07 -9.88
N THR A 502 -12.48 23.97 -9.22
CA THR A 502 -13.95 24.09 -9.30
C THR A 502 -14.50 24.35 -10.71
N PRO A 503 -13.96 25.26 -11.55
CA PRO A 503 -14.47 25.55 -12.89
C PRO A 503 -14.30 24.38 -13.87
N GLN A 504 -13.34 23.49 -13.62
CA GLN A 504 -13.11 22.30 -14.45
C GLN A 504 -14.08 21.16 -14.09
N GLN A 505 -14.80 21.26 -12.96
CA GLN A 505 -15.73 20.25 -12.46
C GLN A 505 -17.03 20.92 -11.98
N SER A 506 -17.98 21.10 -12.91
CA SER A 506 -19.16 21.97 -12.82
C SER A 506 -20.18 21.71 -11.69
N LYS A 507 -19.88 20.85 -10.71
CA LYS A 507 -20.71 20.52 -9.54
C LYS A 507 -19.93 20.37 -8.23
N LEU A 508 -18.71 20.89 -8.15
CA LEU A 508 -17.87 20.82 -6.95
C LEU A 508 -17.87 22.17 -6.22
N SER A 509 -18.12 22.19 -4.92
CA SER A 509 -17.95 23.39 -4.09
C SER A 509 -17.37 23.04 -2.72
N PHE A 510 -16.63 23.97 -2.14
CA PHE A 510 -15.96 23.78 -0.86
C PHE A 510 -16.39 24.85 0.15
N LYS A 511 -16.71 24.42 1.36
CA LYS A 511 -17.04 25.27 2.50
C LYS A 511 -16.07 25.00 3.64
N ARG A 512 -15.58 26.05 4.26
CA ARG A 512 -14.72 25.91 5.44
C ARG A 512 -15.54 25.55 6.68
N TYR A 513 -15.12 24.52 7.40
CA TYR A 513 -15.60 24.18 8.74
C TYR A 513 -15.27 25.31 9.72
N HIS A 514 -16.25 25.69 10.52
CA HIS A 514 -16.06 26.58 11.66
C HIS A 514 -16.72 25.92 12.88
N PRO A 515 -16.02 25.76 14.01
CA PRO A 515 -16.62 25.20 15.21
C PRO A 515 -17.78 26.08 15.69
N LYS A 516 -18.94 25.47 15.94
CA LYS A 516 -20.07 26.17 16.59
C LYS A 516 -19.76 26.29 18.08
N ASN A 517 -19.57 27.50 18.56
CA ASN A 517 -19.67 27.78 19.99
C ASN A 517 -21.12 28.14 20.32
N ASP A 518 -21.59 27.73 21.51
CA ASP A 518 -22.89 28.09 22.07
C ASP A 518 -23.02 29.59 22.40
N ASP A 519 -21.94 30.38 22.22
CA ASP A 519 -21.92 31.83 22.29
C ASP A 519 -21.47 32.41 20.93
N GLU A 520 -22.40 33.00 20.17
CA GLU A 520 -22.20 33.62 18.83
C GLU A 520 -21.16 34.77 18.77
N THR A 521 -20.43 35.05 19.86
CA THR A 521 -19.50 36.18 19.97
C THR A 521 -18.01 35.80 20.05
N ASN A 522 -17.68 34.51 20.18
CA ASN A 522 -16.29 34.04 20.12
C ASN A 522 -16.20 32.84 19.17
N LEU A 523 -15.69 33.01 17.95
CA LEU A 523 -15.22 31.85 17.16
C LEU A 523 -14.08 31.19 17.95
N ALA A 524 -14.23 29.93 18.36
CA ALA A 524 -13.10 29.14 18.86
C ALA A 524 -12.07 29.03 17.74
N ASN A 525 -10.79 29.32 18.04
CA ASN A 525 -9.71 29.12 17.08
C ASN A 525 -9.52 27.61 16.88
N THR A 526 -9.74 27.13 15.67
CA THR A 526 -9.53 25.73 15.27
C THR A 526 -8.03 25.41 15.33
N SER A 527 -7.61 24.50 16.21
CA SER A 527 -6.24 23.95 16.28
C SER A 527 -6.00 22.84 15.24
N ILE A 528 -4.78 22.30 15.16
CA ILE A 528 -4.47 21.13 14.32
C ILE A 528 -5.29 19.92 14.77
N ASP A 529 -5.36 19.67 16.08
CA ASP A 529 -6.09 18.54 16.65
C ASP A 529 -7.61 18.70 16.49
N ASP A 530 -8.14 19.92 16.57
CA ASP A 530 -9.56 20.21 16.31
C ASP A 530 -9.91 19.93 14.85
N ALA A 531 -9.05 20.32 13.91
CA ALA A 531 -9.27 20.05 12.49
C ALA A 531 -9.29 18.54 12.19
N ILE A 532 -8.37 17.76 12.79
CA ILE A 532 -8.39 16.29 12.69
C ILE A 532 -9.65 15.72 13.35
N THR A 533 -10.04 16.24 14.51
CA THR A 533 -11.23 15.80 15.24
C THR A 533 -12.51 16.07 14.45
N ALA A 534 -12.63 17.23 13.80
CA ALA A 534 -13.75 17.56 12.93
C ALA A 534 -13.93 16.53 11.81
N VAL A 535 -12.82 15.99 11.26
CA VAL A 535 -12.88 14.89 10.30
C VAL A 535 -13.40 13.62 10.97
N ARG A 536 -12.88 13.25 12.14
CA ARG A 536 -13.28 12.03 12.86
C ARG A 536 -14.75 12.04 13.28
N THR A 537 -15.29 13.19 13.63
CA THR A 537 -16.68 13.36 14.09
C THR A 537 -17.66 13.74 12.97
N ASP A 538 -17.26 13.56 11.70
CA ASP A 538 -18.09 13.85 10.52
C ASP A 538 -18.60 15.30 10.42
N GLN A 539 -17.84 16.24 10.99
CA GLN A 539 -18.12 17.68 10.87
C GLN A 539 -17.37 18.33 9.71
N ALA A 540 -16.30 17.68 9.24
CA ALA A 540 -15.58 18.00 8.02
C ALA A 540 -15.32 16.71 7.22
N ASP A 541 -15.34 16.80 5.89
CA ASP A 541 -15.03 15.70 4.97
C ASP A 541 -13.53 15.40 4.92
N PHE A 542 -12.70 16.44 5.08
CA PHE A 542 -11.25 16.33 5.14
C PHE A 542 -10.64 17.54 5.86
N ALA A 543 -9.38 17.43 6.25
CA ALA A 543 -8.61 18.52 6.86
C ALA A 543 -7.27 18.74 6.13
N ILE A 544 -6.79 19.97 6.10
CA ILE A 544 -5.48 20.34 5.54
C ILE A 544 -4.57 20.78 6.69
N VAL A 545 -3.71 19.88 7.15
CA VAL A 545 -2.93 20.04 8.38
C VAL A 545 -1.50 19.51 8.22
N PRO A 546 -0.54 20.00 9.02
CA PRO A 546 0.80 19.43 9.07
C PRO A 546 0.75 18.04 9.73
N MET A 547 1.49 17.08 9.19
CA MET A 547 1.54 15.71 9.72
C MET A 547 2.74 15.56 10.67
N LEU A 548 2.50 15.90 11.95
CA LEU A 548 3.52 15.98 13.00
C LEU A 548 3.56 14.75 13.91
N ALA A 549 2.39 14.15 14.18
CA ALA A 549 2.21 13.00 15.05
C ALA A 549 1.55 11.82 14.33
N LYS A 550 1.51 10.65 15.00
CA LYS A 550 0.76 9.49 14.51
C LYS A 550 -0.74 9.82 14.51
N LEU A 551 -1.39 9.55 13.38
CA LEU A 551 -2.83 9.77 13.23
C LEU A 551 -3.63 8.71 14.00
N PRO A 552 -4.84 9.07 14.49
CA PRO A 552 -5.83 8.11 14.97
C PRO A 552 -6.17 7.04 13.93
N ILE A 553 -6.56 5.83 14.38
CA ILE A 553 -6.76 4.65 13.51
C ILE A 553 -7.93 4.78 12.51
N ASP A 554 -8.82 5.74 12.73
CA ASP A 554 -10.04 6.02 11.95
C ASP A 554 -9.83 7.03 10.82
N VAL A 555 -8.65 7.65 10.73
CA VAL A 555 -8.29 8.59 9.67
C VAL A 555 -6.95 8.21 9.05
N THR A 556 -6.72 8.68 7.83
CA THR A 556 -5.44 8.54 7.13
C THR A 556 -5.08 9.88 6.50
N ALA A 557 -3.86 9.98 5.95
CA ALA A 557 -3.41 11.19 5.30
C ALA A 557 -2.60 10.92 4.04
N THR A 558 -2.68 11.86 3.11
CA THR A 558 -1.79 11.95 1.94
C THR A 558 -0.99 13.23 2.03
N ILE A 559 0.34 13.10 2.01
CA ILE A 559 1.26 14.25 2.01
C ILE A 559 1.16 14.93 0.64
N ILE A 560 0.94 16.24 0.63
CA ILE A 560 0.75 17.06 -0.58
C ILE A 560 1.86 18.08 -0.80
N ALA A 561 2.61 18.43 0.25
CA ALA A 561 3.77 19.32 0.20
C ALA A 561 4.61 19.16 1.46
N TYR A 562 5.75 19.84 1.51
CA TYR A 562 6.55 20.00 2.71
C TYR A 562 6.85 21.48 2.96
N ASP A 563 7.06 21.84 4.22
CA ASP A 563 7.59 23.14 4.62
C ASP A 563 8.50 22.96 5.85
N SER A 564 9.03 24.04 6.39
CA SER A 564 9.82 24.03 7.61
C SER A 564 9.68 25.32 8.38
N LEU A 565 9.73 25.26 9.71
CA LEU A 565 10.01 26.46 10.51
C LEU A 565 11.51 26.73 10.48
N VAL A 566 11.90 27.99 10.31
CA VAL A 566 13.31 28.40 10.29
C VAL A 566 13.54 29.54 11.27
N PRO A 567 14.61 29.47 12.09
CA PRO A 567 15.04 30.61 12.88
C PRO A 567 15.65 31.67 11.96
N ILE A 568 15.15 32.88 12.06
CA ILE A 568 15.55 34.01 11.23
C ILE A 568 16.12 35.14 12.09
N VAL A 569 17.17 35.77 11.59
CA VAL A 569 17.77 37.00 12.13
C VAL A 569 17.77 38.08 11.06
N ALA A 570 18.12 39.31 11.40
CA ALA A 570 18.25 40.37 10.40
C ALA A 570 19.28 39.99 9.33
N PHE A 571 18.91 40.18 8.06
CA PHE A 571 19.87 40.09 6.97
C PHE A 571 20.83 41.29 7.03
N SER A 572 22.12 41.04 6.83
CA SER A 572 23.15 42.07 6.83
C SER A 572 24.27 41.69 5.87
N TYR A 573 24.80 42.67 5.15
CA TYR A 573 25.98 42.50 4.33
C TYR A 573 27.19 42.16 5.23
N SER A 574 28.02 41.20 4.80
CA SER A 574 29.16 40.64 5.55
C SER A 574 30.23 41.64 6.03
N LYS A 575 30.11 42.93 5.66
CA LYS A 575 31.04 44.01 5.99
C LYS A 575 30.57 44.93 7.14
N ARG A 576 29.37 44.70 7.70
CA ARG A 576 28.89 45.46 8.87
C ARG A 576 29.35 44.83 10.18
N ASP A 577 29.76 45.68 11.11
CA ASP A 577 30.04 45.30 12.50
C ASP A 577 28.75 44.75 13.16
N ASP A 578 28.90 43.82 14.11
CA ASP A 578 27.81 43.19 14.89
C ASP A 578 26.72 42.42 14.10
N SER A 579 27.02 41.98 12.86
CA SER A 579 26.13 41.13 12.05
C SER A 579 25.92 39.74 12.66
N LEU A 580 24.69 39.44 13.12
CA LEU A 580 24.33 38.11 13.66
C LEU A 580 24.55 36.95 12.67
N PRO A 581 24.17 37.05 11.37
CA PRO A 581 24.50 36.00 10.40
C PRO A 581 26.00 35.65 10.40
N THR A 582 26.89 36.63 10.41
CA THR A 582 28.35 36.42 10.40
C THR A 582 28.86 35.95 11.77
N ALA A 583 28.38 36.54 12.87
CA ALA A 583 28.77 36.19 14.23
C ALA A 583 28.41 34.75 14.60
N LEU A 584 27.27 34.26 14.12
CA LEU A 584 26.81 32.88 14.27
C LEU A 584 27.33 31.95 13.16
N ARG A 585 28.10 32.46 12.19
CA ARG A 585 28.56 31.71 10.99
C ARG A 585 27.39 31.03 10.25
N GLY A 586 26.24 31.69 10.21
CA GLY A 586 25.03 31.27 9.52
C GLY A 586 24.33 30.06 10.12
N LYS A 587 24.67 29.64 11.35
CA LYS A 587 24.17 28.40 11.94
C LYS A 587 23.87 28.51 13.44
N MET A 588 23.05 27.60 13.94
CA MET A 588 22.70 27.49 15.36
C MET A 588 22.38 26.02 15.71
N ALA A 589 22.59 25.61 16.96
CA ALA A 589 22.12 24.31 17.45
C ALA A 589 20.67 24.41 17.97
N ILE A 590 19.90 23.33 17.82
CA ILE A 590 18.50 23.29 18.27
C ILE A 590 18.34 23.58 19.77
N ALA A 591 19.30 23.13 20.59
CA ALA A 591 19.33 23.38 22.03
C ALA A 591 19.65 24.85 22.38
N GLU A 592 20.30 25.60 21.49
CA GLU A 592 20.54 27.03 21.68
C GLU A 592 19.26 27.83 21.39
N LEU A 593 18.52 27.43 20.36
CA LEU A 593 17.21 27.99 20.04
C LEU A 593 16.23 27.81 21.21
N GLU A 594 16.25 26.64 21.86
CA GLU A 594 15.46 26.36 23.07
C GLU A 594 15.78 27.35 24.19
N LYS A 595 17.08 27.53 24.50
CA LYS A 595 17.54 28.43 25.56
C LYS A 595 17.23 29.89 25.26
N LEU A 596 17.26 30.28 23.98
CA LEU A 596 16.80 31.59 23.55
C LEU A 596 15.31 31.73 23.87
N TYR A 597 14.45 30.84 23.36
CA TYR A 597 13.00 30.98 23.53
C TYR A 597 12.51 30.74 24.96
N THR A 598 13.25 30.03 25.81
CA THR A 598 12.95 29.88 27.25
C THR A 598 13.52 31.01 28.13
N ASN A 599 14.12 32.02 27.50
CA ASN A 599 14.76 33.18 28.13
C ASN A 599 15.95 32.84 29.06
N GLU A 600 16.59 31.68 28.90
CA GLU A 600 17.85 31.32 29.58
C GLU A 600 19.05 32.06 28.98
N ILE A 601 18.98 32.37 27.69
CA ILE A 601 19.92 33.21 26.96
C ILE A 601 19.20 34.49 26.56
N ASN A 602 19.62 35.61 27.13
CA ASN A 602 19.07 36.96 26.93
C ASN A 602 20.08 37.95 26.32
N ASN A 603 21.30 37.49 26.06
CA ASN A 603 22.35 38.24 25.37
C ASN A 603 23.10 37.30 24.41
N TRP A 604 23.49 37.82 23.25
CA TRP A 604 24.18 37.10 22.19
C TRP A 604 25.64 36.75 22.51
N ASP A 605 26.25 37.38 23.52
CA ASP A 605 27.60 37.11 24.01
C ASP A 605 27.81 35.66 24.51
N LYS A 606 26.71 34.99 24.90
CA LYS A 606 26.69 33.58 25.28
C LYS A 606 26.83 32.61 24.11
N LEU A 607 26.51 33.05 22.89
CA LEU A 607 26.48 32.22 21.68
C LEU A 607 27.45 32.69 20.58
N SER A 608 27.90 33.94 20.66
CA SER A 608 28.64 34.62 19.60
C SER A 608 29.54 35.71 20.20
N PRO A 609 30.51 36.26 19.45
CA PRO A 609 31.38 37.33 19.96
C PRO A 609 30.69 38.70 20.09
N VAL A 610 29.43 38.86 19.65
CA VAL A 610 28.71 40.15 19.67
C VAL A 610 27.94 40.31 20.98
N ASN A 611 27.98 41.51 21.56
CA ASN A 611 27.29 41.83 22.81
C ASN A 611 26.00 42.61 22.52
N LEU A 612 24.95 41.88 22.13
CA LEU A 612 23.64 42.43 21.81
C LEU A 612 22.57 41.84 22.72
N ALA A 613 21.62 42.65 23.17
CA ALA A 613 20.46 42.14 23.90
C ALA A 613 19.58 41.30 22.95
N VAL A 614 19.09 40.15 23.42
CA VAL A 614 18.23 39.26 22.62
C VAL A 614 16.79 39.77 22.67
N LYS A 615 16.22 40.06 21.49
CA LYS A 615 14.79 40.30 21.33
C LYS A 615 14.15 39.21 20.46
N ARG A 616 12.99 38.72 20.86
CA ARG A 616 12.36 37.51 20.28
C ARG A 616 11.00 37.84 19.73
N TYR A 617 10.70 37.28 18.57
CA TYR A 617 9.40 37.44 17.93
C TYR A 617 8.77 36.10 17.56
N TRP A 618 7.43 36.10 17.51
CA TRP A 618 6.60 35.10 16.85
C TRP A 618 5.73 35.76 15.78
N PRO A 619 5.46 35.10 14.64
CA PRO A 619 4.35 35.49 13.78
C PRO A 619 3.03 35.43 14.55
N ASP A 620 2.07 36.26 14.16
CA ASP A 620 0.67 36.28 14.63
C ASP A 620 -0.16 35.07 14.18
N ASP A 621 0.52 33.95 13.91
CA ASP A 621 -0.06 32.67 13.56
C ASP A 621 0.18 31.68 14.71
N LYS A 622 -0.89 31.36 15.44
CA LYS A 622 -0.84 30.41 16.55
C LYS A 622 -0.50 28.99 16.09
N THR A 623 -0.83 28.64 14.84
CA THR A 623 -0.50 27.35 14.22
C THR A 623 1.01 27.17 14.11
N ASN A 624 1.78 28.24 13.85
CA ASN A 624 3.24 28.17 13.80
C ASN A 624 3.83 27.81 15.16
N GLN A 625 3.25 28.34 16.23
CA GLN A 625 3.65 28.00 17.60
C GLN A 625 3.28 26.54 17.90
N GLU A 626 2.08 26.09 17.50
CA GLU A 626 1.64 24.71 17.68
C GLU A 626 2.54 23.71 16.94
N ILE A 627 2.92 24.01 15.69
CA ILE A 627 3.86 23.21 14.90
C ILE A 627 5.22 23.12 15.60
N PHE A 628 5.76 24.27 16.04
CA PHE A 628 7.03 24.31 16.76
C PHE A 628 6.95 23.46 18.02
N GLN A 629 5.88 23.57 18.80
CA GLN A 629 5.67 22.80 20.02
C GLN A 629 5.64 21.31 19.74
N GLN A 630 4.84 20.84 18.78
CA GLN A 630 4.73 19.41 18.50
C GLN A 630 6.05 18.84 17.97
N LEU A 631 6.77 19.55 17.09
CA LEU A 631 8.07 19.10 16.59
C LEU A 631 9.16 19.10 17.67
N PHE A 632 9.09 20.04 18.62
CA PHE A 632 10.09 20.19 19.68
C PHE A 632 9.84 19.27 20.88
N VAL A 633 8.58 18.94 21.16
CA VAL A 633 8.17 18.10 22.30
C VAL A 633 8.11 16.62 21.95
N ALA A 634 7.88 16.22 20.69
CA ALA A 634 7.71 14.81 20.30
C ALA A 634 8.89 13.86 20.67
N ASP A 635 10.09 14.39 20.89
CA ASP A 635 11.27 13.61 21.33
C ASP A 635 11.40 13.47 22.87
N ARG A 636 10.54 14.15 23.65
CA ARG A 636 10.53 14.11 25.12
C ARG A 636 9.20 13.52 25.57
N GLU A 637 9.24 12.41 26.30
CA GLU A 637 8.04 11.78 26.85
C GLU A 637 7.11 12.83 27.48
N ASN A 638 5.84 12.85 27.04
CA ASN A 638 4.80 13.80 27.43
C ASN A 638 4.72 13.96 28.97
N GLY A 639 5.45 14.94 29.51
CA GLY A 639 5.53 15.24 30.93
C GLY A 639 5.10 16.68 31.24
N PRO A 640 4.70 16.97 32.49
CA PRO A 640 4.30 18.32 32.93
C PRO A 640 5.39 19.40 32.74
N GLU A 641 6.66 18.98 32.60
CA GLU A 641 7.80 19.86 32.30
C GLU A 641 7.74 20.47 30.89
N ALA A 642 7.16 19.77 29.91
CA ALA A 642 7.01 20.26 28.54
C ALA A 642 6.04 21.46 28.48
N ASN A 643 4.90 21.36 29.16
CA ASN A 643 3.90 22.44 29.24
C ASN A 643 4.43 23.68 29.97
N ALA A 644 5.30 23.50 30.98
CA ALA A 644 5.96 24.61 31.68
C ALA A 644 6.98 25.34 30.78
N LEU A 645 7.74 24.60 29.96
CA LEU A 645 8.67 25.15 28.98
C LEU A 645 7.93 26.01 27.93
N ILE A 646 6.77 25.53 27.50
CA ILE A 646 5.90 26.16 26.50
C ILE A 646 5.37 27.51 27.00
N ASN A 647 4.77 27.55 28.19
CA ASN A 647 4.23 28.79 28.77
C ASN A 647 5.32 29.85 28.98
N LYS A 648 6.52 29.41 29.38
CA LYS A 648 7.68 30.29 29.53
C LYS A 648 8.11 30.86 28.18
N SER A 649 8.07 30.06 27.12
CA SER A 649 8.44 30.52 25.77
C SER A 649 7.48 31.51 25.13
N GLN A 650 6.17 31.35 25.38
CA GLN A 650 5.15 32.27 24.88
C GLN A 650 5.22 33.65 25.57
N SER A 651 5.54 33.68 26.86
CA SER A 651 5.67 34.95 27.61
C SER A 651 6.92 35.77 27.27
N ALA A 652 7.93 35.15 26.63
CA ALA A 652 9.25 35.75 26.40
C ALA A 652 9.43 36.42 25.03
N ALA A 653 8.43 36.33 24.14
CA ALA A 653 8.52 36.79 22.75
C ALA A 653 7.30 37.63 22.34
N GLU A 654 7.55 38.70 21.59
CA GLU A 654 6.53 39.62 21.07
C GLU A 654 5.87 39.02 19.81
N THR A 655 4.55 39.03 19.74
CA THR A 655 3.83 38.51 18.56
C THR A 655 3.51 39.65 17.58
N LEU A 656 3.88 39.48 16.31
CA LEU A 656 3.68 40.49 15.26
C LEU A 656 3.23 39.83 13.95
N PRO A 657 2.45 40.52 13.11
CA PRO A 657 2.19 40.04 11.75
C PRO A 657 3.49 39.86 10.96
N MET A 658 3.51 38.88 10.05
CA MET A 658 4.74 38.38 9.42
C MET A 658 5.61 39.47 8.75
N LEU A 659 5.04 40.31 7.87
CA LEU A 659 5.80 41.40 7.23
C LEU A 659 6.25 42.50 8.21
N PRO A 660 5.38 43.02 9.10
CA PRO A 660 5.81 43.87 10.21
C PRO A 660 6.93 43.27 11.07
N MET A 661 6.89 41.98 11.35
CA MET A 661 7.92 41.27 12.10
C MET A 661 9.27 41.33 11.36
N PHE A 662 9.30 41.05 10.05
CA PHE A 662 10.55 41.16 9.27
C PHE A 662 11.10 42.59 9.24
N ARG A 663 10.23 43.58 9.06
CA ARG A 663 10.63 45.00 9.13
C ARG A 663 11.16 45.36 10.50
N ARG A 664 10.55 44.84 11.57
CA ARG A 664 10.95 45.11 12.94
C ARG A 664 12.31 44.48 13.27
N ILE A 665 12.55 43.24 12.85
CA ILE A 665 13.84 42.56 12.98
C ILE A 665 14.95 43.39 12.31
N LEU A 666 14.70 43.91 11.10
CA LEU A 666 15.65 44.76 10.41
C LEU A 666 15.86 46.10 11.13
N GLN A 667 14.80 46.75 11.61
CA GLN A 667 14.89 48.00 12.39
C GLN A 667 15.70 47.83 13.68
N ASP A 668 15.51 46.72 14.38
CA ASP A 668 16.25 46.43 15.61
C ASP A 668 17.76 46.32 15.30
N PHE A 669 18.11 45.67 14.18
CA PHE A 669 19.49 45.62 13.70
C PHE A 669 20.07 47.00 13.34
N GLU A 670 19.30 47.86 12.66
CA GLU A 670 19.74 49.23 12.34
C GLU A 670 19.94 50.13 13.57
N SER A 671 19.37 49.76 14.73
CA SER A 671 19.52 50.51 15.99
C SER A 671 20.80 50.21 16.77
N ASN A 672 21.59 49.20 16.36
CA ASN A 672 22.87 48.75 16.91
C ASN A 672 22.91 48.21 18.36
N ASP A 673 21.80 48.24 19.12
CA ASP A 673 21.81 47.79 20.53
C ASP A 673 21.07 46.46 20.77
N THR A 674 20.41 45.91 19.75
CA THR A 674 19.51 44.75 19.88
C THR A 674 19.72 43.75 18.75
N GLY A 675 19.85 42.47 19.11
CA GLY A 675 19.90 41.36 18.17
C GLY A 675 18.59 40.59 18.19
N SER A 676 17.82 40.70 17.12
CA SER A 676 16.47 40.11 17.03
C SER A 676 16.47 38.73 16.35
N ILE A 677 15.67 37.81 16.89
CA ILE A 677 15.41 36.48 16.34
C ILE A 677 13.91 36.20 16.27
N ALA A 678 13.47 35.53 15.20
CA ALA A 678 12.12 34.98 15.07
C ALA A 678 12.16 33.54 14.57
N ILE A 679 11.05 32.81 14.69
CA ILE A 679 10.83 31.51 14.05
C ILE A 679 9.65 31.67 13.10
N ALA A 680 9.85 31.39 11.81
CA ALA A 680 8.84 31.59 10.78
C ALA A 680 8.84 30.46 9.72
N PRO A 681 7.74 30.23 9.00
CA PRO A 681 7.70 29.27 7.89
C PRO A 681 8.66 29.64 6.76
N LEU A 682 9.40 28.66 6.23
CA LEU A 682 10.35 28.85 5.16
C LEU A 682 9.66 29.37 3.89
N SER A 683 8.47 28.87 3.57
CA SER A 683 7.66 29.36 2.44
C SER A 683 7.37 30.86 2.48
N GLN A 684 7.29 31.45 3.68
CA GLN A 684 7.07 32.89 3.87
C GLN A 684 8.37 33.71 3.98
N VAL A 685 9.45 33.07 4.41
CA VAL A 685 10.81 33.66 4.48
C VAL A 685 11.49 33.66 3.11
N PHE A 686 11.15 32.70 2.25
CA PHE A 686 11.69 32.58 0.92
C PHE A 686 11.46 33.86 0.09
N GLY A 687 12.51 34.36 -0.57
CA GLY A 687 12.47 35.58 -1.38
C GLY A 687 12.51 36.90 -0.59
N GLN A 688 12.59 36.85 0.74
CA GLN A 688 12.61 38.03 1.61
C GLN A 688 14.02 38.57 1.80
N CYS A 689 14.14 39.91 1.78
CA CYS A 689 15.42 40.62 1.86
C CYS A 689 15.77 41.14 3.25
N ALA A 690 14.80 41.19 4.16
CA ALA A 690 15.00 41.76 5.49
C ALA A 690 15.64 40.79 6.48
N VAL A 691 15.61 39.48 6.18
CA VAL A 691 15.91 38.43 7.13
C VAL A 691 16.76 37.32 6.51
N TYR A 692 17.58 36.69 7.32
CA TYR A 692 18.45 35.57 6.96
C TYR A 692 18.02 34.31 7.74
N PRO A 693 17.66 33.20 7.07
CA PRO A 693 17.36 31.94 7.74
C PRO A 693 18.64 31.18 8.12
N LEU A 694 18.75 30.82 9.40
CA LEU A 694 19.90 30.09 9.93
C LEU A 694 19.83 28.59 9.62
N ALA A 695 20.99 28.00 9.37
CA ALA A 695 21.18 26.56 9.31
C ALA A 695 21.14 25.92 10.70
N PHE A 696 20.77 24.64 10.79
CA PHE A 696 20.92 23.89 12.04
C PHE A 696 22.21 23.08 12.04
N GLU A 697 22.99 23.17 13.12
CA GLU A 697 24.19 22.37 13.33
C GLU A 697 23.90 21.17 14.25
N LYS A 698 24.27 19.96 13.78
CA LYS A 698 24.28 18.73 14.58
C LYS A 698 25.57 17.96 14.29
N ASN A 699 26.32 17.59 15.32
CA ASN A 699 27.59 16.85 15.19
C ASN A 699 28.59 17.48 14.19
N ARG A 700 28.70 18.83 14.17
CA ARG A 700 29.53 19.62 13.25
C ARG A 700 29.11 19.61 11.77
N GLN A 701 27.96 19.03 11.46
CA GLN A 701 27.34 19.12 10.14
C GLN A 701 26.21 20.15 10.20
N ALA A 702 26.27 21.14 9.31
CA ALA A 702 25.25 22.18 9.20
C ALA A 702 24.29 21.85 8.05
N THR A 703 22.99 21.88 8.34
CA THR A 703 21.92 21.68 7.36
C THR A 703 21.27 23.03 7.06
N ALA A 704 21.58 23.59 5.89
CA ALA A 704 21.02 24.88 5.46
C ALA A 704 19.62 24.70 4.84
N PRO A 705 18.67 25.60 5.13
CA PRO A 705 17.31 25.52 4.59
C PRO A 705 17.21 26.04 3.14
N LEU A 706 18.22 26.77 2.66
CA LEU A 706 18.28 27.32 1.30
C LEU A 706 19.56 26.87 0.58
N ILE A 707 19.44 26.66 -0.73
CA ILE A 707 20.52 26.25 -1.63
C ILE A 707 20.46 27.05 -2.93
N PHE A 708 21.62 27.27 -3.57
CA PHE A 708 21.72 27.85 -4.91
C PHE A 708 21.49 26.81 -6.00
N ASP A 709 21.20 27.28 -7.22
CA ASP A 709 21.17 26.51 -8.47
C ASP A 709 22.43 25.64 -8.72
N THR A 710 23.58 26.15 -8.32
CA THR A 710 24.88 25.47 -8.34
C THR A 710 24.98 24.27 -7.40
N GLY A 711 24.06 24.16 -6.43
CA GLY A 711 24.14 23.18 -5.33
C GLY A 711 24.96 23.66 -4.13
N ALA A 712 25.52 24.88 -4.16
CA ALA A 712 26.14 25.48 -2.98
C ALA A 712 25.08 25.93 -1.97
N VAL A 713 25.35 25.74 -0.67
CA VAL A 713 24.47 26.24 0.39
C VAL A 713 24.54 27.77 0.51
N VAL A 714 23.44 28.39 0.92
CA VAL A 714 23.42 29.82 1.24
C VAL A 714 24.22 30.08 2.52
N THR A 715 25.19 31.00 2.46
CA THR A 715 26.01 31.42 3.60
C THR A 715 25.79 32.89 3.96
N PRO A 716 26.24 33.39 5.12
CA PRO A 716 26.13 34.80 5.49
C PRO A 716 26.78 35.78 4.51
N GLU A 717 27.78 35.34 3.74
CA GLU A 717 28.45 36.16 2.72
C GLU A 717 27.67 36.24 1.41
N SER A 718 26.59 35.47 1.29
CA SER A 718 25.74 35.45 0.12
C SER A 718 24.80 36.65 0.12
N ASP A 719 24.84 37.45 -0.95
CA ASP A 719 23.83 38.48 -1.17
C ASP A 719 22.53 37.84 -1.68
N LEU A 720 21.53 37.73 -0.81
CA LEU A 720 20.22 37.14 -1.15
C LEU A 720 19.32 38.11 -1.92
N CYS A 721 19.60 39.41 -1.91
CA CYS A 721 18.77 40.41 -2.55
C CYS A 721 19.11 40.61 -4.01
N ASP A 722 20.40 40.69 -4.33
CA ASP A 722 20.87 40.83 -5.72
C ASP A 722 20.73 39.52 -6.52
N ARG A 723 20.51 38.40 -5.80
CA ARG A 723 20.45 37.04 -6.36
C ARG A 723 19.07 36.39 -6.28
N LYS A 724 17.99 37.18 -6.15
CA LYS A 724 16.61 36.67 -6.18
C LYS A 724 16.37 35.79 -7.43
N GLY A 725 15.78 34.62 -7.22
CA GLY A 725 15.55 33.63 -8.26
C GLY A 725 16.72 32.65 -8.52
N SER A 726 17.89 32.84 -7.90
CA SER A 726 19.02 31.90 -8.03
C SER A 726 19.21 30.96 -6.82
N TYR A 727 18.38 31.11 -5.79
CA TYR A 727 18.30 30.21 -4.64
C TYR A 727 16.87 29.74 -4.43
N PHE A 728 16.72 28.59 -3.78
CA PHE A 728 15.44 27.93 -3.52
C PHE A 728 15.51 27.14 -2.21
N PRO A 729 14.36 26.74 -1.63
CA PRO A 729 14.32 25.80 -0.52
C PRO A 729 15.15 24.55 -0.82
N HIS A 730 15.92 24.08 0.15
CA HIS A 730 16.77 22.91 -0.01
C HIS A 730 15.91 21.64 0.04
N GLU A 731 15.26 21.31 -1.08
CA GLU A 731 14.19 20.30 -1.16
C GLU A 731 14.53 18.97 -0.49
N HIS A 732 15.74 18.46 -0.73
CA HIS A 732 16.19 17.18 -0.19
C HIS A 732 16.15 17.14 1.33
N VAL A 733 16.70 18.17 1.99
CA VAL A 733 16.80 18.16 3.47
C VAL A 733 15.45 18.42 4.15
N ILE A 734 14.56 19.14 3.46
CA ILE A 734 13.20 19.42 3.93
C ILE A 734 12.31 18.17 3.78
N ARG A 735 12.29 17.55 2.59
CA ARG A 735 11.50 16.35 2.30
C ARG A 735 11.93 15.15 3.14
N GLU A 736 13.23 14.94 3.31
CA GLU A 736 13.76 13.85 4.15
C GLU A 736 13.71 14.17 5.65
N ARG A 737 13.27 15.38 6.02
CA ARG A 737 13.22 15.86 7.41
C ARG A 737 14.57 15.76 8.13
N THR A 738 15.65 15.97 7.39
CA THR A 738 17.00 16.10 7.95
C THR A 738 17.28 17.51 8.45
N TYR A 739 16.51 18.51 7.98
CA TYR A 739 16.38 19.79 8.66
C TYR A 739 15.42 19.62 9.86
N PRO A 740 15.85 19.89 11.11
CA PRO A 740 15.10 19.52 12.33
C PRO A 740 13.65 19.99 12.44
N LEU A 741 13.33 21.15 11.87
CA LEU A 741 12.00 21.75 11.96
C LEU A 741 11.18 21.61 10.67
N ALA A 742 11.56 20.69 9.79
CA ALA A 742 10.81 20.38 8.58
C ALA A 742 9.62 19.46 8.87
N TYR A 743 8.49 19.74 8.22
CA TYR A 743 7.26 18.97 8.37
C TYR A 743 6.52 18.79 7.03
N PRO A 744 5.80 17.66 6.87
CA PRO A 744 4.90 17.46 5.75
C PRO A 744 3.59 18.22 5.98
N LEU A 745 3.04 18.80 4.91
CA LEU A 745 1.65 19.26 4.84
C LEU A 745 0.82 18.17 4.16
N ALA A 746 -0.32 17.81 4.74
CA ALA A 746 -1.12 16.67 4.28
C ALA A 746 -2.61 16.98 4.24
N ILE A 747 -3.33 16.26 3.37
CA ILE A 747 -4.79 16.12 3.51
C ILE A 747 -5.06 14.92 4.40
N VAL A 748 -5.74 15.15 5.52
CA VAL A 748 -6.28 14.12 6.42
C VAL A 748 -7.73 13.86 6.06
N TYR A 749 -8.11 12.59 5.90
CA TYR A 749 -9.47 12.18 5.54
C TYR A 749 -9.81 10.84 6.20
N PRO A 750 -11.11 10.49 6.35
CA PRO A 750 -11.50 9.27 7.06
C PRO A 750 -11.09 8.00 6.30
N LEU A 751 -10.80 6.93 7.05
CA LEU A 751 -10.70 5.56 6.52
C LEU A 751 -12.08 4.89 6.38
N ASP A 752 -13.15 5.58 6.79
CA ASP A 752 -14.53 5.14 6.64
C ASP A 752 -15.00 5.26 5.18
N ASN A 753 -15.11 4.10 4.52
CA ASN A 753 -15.56 3.99 3.12
C ASN A 753 -17.05 4.31 2.91
N THR A 754 -17.85 4.51 3.97
CA THR A 754 -19.24 4.98 3.86
C THR A 754 -19.32 6.48 3.56
N ARG A 755 -18.26 7.24 3.86
CA ARG A 755 -18.16 8.68 3.66
C ARG A 755 -17.61 9.03 2.27
N SER A 756 -17.77 10.28 1.86
CA SER A 756 -17.27 10.74 0.55
C SER A 756 -15.75 10.59 0.45
N ALA A 757 -15.26 10.13 -0.71
CA ALA A 757 -13.82 10.01 -0.97
C ALA A 757 -13.17 11.36 -1.34
N ILE A 758 -13.87 12.49 -1.17
CA ILE A 758 -13.42 13.81 -1.63
C ILE A 758 -12.01 14.16 -1.13
N GLY A 759 -11.67 13.86 0.12
CA GLY A 759 -10.34 14.14 0.66
C GLY A 759 -9.22 13.39 -0.08
N LYS A 760 -9.46 12.11 -0.41
CA LYS A 760 -8.52 11.31 -1.20
C LYS A 760 -8.45 11.78 -2.65
N SER A 761 -9.58 12.12 -3.28
CA SER A 761 -9.61 12.64 -4.65
C SER A 761 -8.93 14.00 -4.76
N LEU A 762 -9.15 14.90 -3.80
CA LEU A 762 -8.47 16.18 -3.74
C LEU A 762 -6.97 16.01 -3.50
N ALA A 763 -6.55 15.06 -2.68
CA ALA A 763 -5.13 14.77 -2.50
C ALA A 763 -4.47 14.36 -3.82
N LYS A 764 -5.13 13.52 -4.63
CA LYS A 764 -4.63 13.16 -5.97
C LYS A 764 -4.51 14.36 -6.90
N LEU A 765 -5.49 15.27 -6.89
CA LEU A 765 -5.41 16.52 -7.65
C LEU A 765 -4.23 17.38 -7.21
N LEU A 766 -3.97 17.47 -5.91
CA LEU A 766 -2.85 18.26 -5.40
C LEU A 766 -1.49 17.62 -5.69
N LEU A 767 -1.46 16.32 -5.95
CA LEU A 767 -0.29 15.59 -6.41
C LEU A 767 -0.04 15.72 -7.92
N THR A 768 -0.91 16.38 -8.70
CA THR A 768 -0.61 16.58 -10.13
C THR A 768 0.52 17.60 -10.32
N GLN A 769 1.21 17.51 -11.46
CA GLN A 769 2.30 18.41 -11.79
C GLN A 769 1.88 19.90 -11.74
N GLU A 770 0.67 20.25 -12.18
CA GLU A 770 0.17 21.62 -12.15
C GLU A 770 0.01 22.14 -10.72
N SER A 771 -0.61 21.35 -9.85
CA SER A 771 -0.78 21.69 -8.43
C SER A 771 0.55 21.78 -7.70
N GLN A 772 1.47 20.84 -7.95
CA GLN A 772 2.82 20.86 -7.37
C GLN A 772 3.63 22.09 -7.84
N THR A 773 3.45 22.51 -9.09
CA THR A 773 4.07 23.73 -9.62
C THR A 773 3.53 24.96 -8.90
N TYR A 774 2.21 25.06 -8.70
CA TYR A 774 1.58 26.15 -7.95
C TYR A 774 2.07 26.21 -6.49
N LEU A 775 2.10 25.07 -5.80
CA LEU A 775 2.58 24.98 -4.42
C LEU A 775 4.05 25.40 -4.32
N THR A 776 4.90 24.97 -5.26
CA THR A 776 6.32 25.33 -5.26
C THR A 776 6.55 26.80 -5.58
N ALA A 777 5.78 27.38 -6.51
CA ALA A 777 5.81 28.82 -6.79
C ALA A 777 5.44 29.66 -5.56
N SER A 778 4.68 29.08 -4.62
CA SER A 778 4.31 29.69 -3.34
C SER A 778 5.32 29.43 -2.20
N GLY A 779 6.49 28.87 -2.51
CA GLY A 779 7.57 28.63 -1.56
C GLY A 779 7.50 27.30 -0.79
N MET A 780 6.49 26.47 -1.05
CA MET A 780 6.43 25.10 -0.49
C MET A 780 7.42 24.17 -1.21
N VAL A 781 7.80 23.07 -0.56
CA VAL A 781 8.64 22.03 -1.15
C VAL A 781 7.77 20.92 -1.74
N SER A 782 8.02 20.58 -3.01
CA SER A 782 7.27 19.53 -3.71
C SER A 782 7.50 18.15 -3.12
N VAL A 783 6.47 17.31 -3.21
CA VAL A 783 6.54 15.88 -2.88
C VAL A 783 7.45 15.10 -3.82
N TYR A 784 7.61 15.57 -5.05
CA TYR A 784 8.49 14.95 -6.05
C TYR A 784 9.86 15.62 -6.06
N PRO A 785 10.94 14.88 -6.35
CA PRO A 785 12.23 15.49 -6.67
C PRO A 785 12.07 16.31 -7.95
N GLN A 786 12.27 17.63 -7.90
CA GLN A 786 12.15 18.43 -9.12
C GLN A 786 13.24 18.03 -10.14
N GLN A 787 12.81 17.72 -11.37
CA GLN A 787 13.74 17.66 -12.50
C GLN A 787 14.21 19.08 -12.79
N LYS A 788 15.53 19.31 -12.76
CA LYS A 788 16.11 20.54 -13.31
C LYS A 788 15.69 20.65 -14.78
N SER A 789 14.67 21.45 -15.05
CA SER A 789 14.34 21.87 -16.41
C SER A 789 15.54 22.64 -16.94
N ILE A 790 16.20 22.10 -17.96
CA ILE A 790 17.14 22.85 -18.80
C ILE A 790 16.31 23.70 -19.77
N THR A 791 15.41 24.55 -19.29
CA THR A 791 14.87 25.75 -19.99
C THR A 791 13.74 26.40 -19.18
N SER A 792 14.01 27.57 -18.61
CA SER A 792 13.05 28.68 -18.56
C SER A 792 13.78 30.00 -18.41
N THR A 793 14.36 30.45 -19.51
CA THR A 793 14.66 31.86 -19.73
C THR A 793 13.35 32.68 -19.68
N PHE A 794 13.33 33.70 -18.82
CA PHE A 794 12.42 34.86 -18.76
C PHE A 794 10.94 34.64 -18.40
N ARG A 795 10.53 35.09 -17.21
CA ARG A 795 10.04 36.46 -16.99
C ARG A 795 10.12 36.86 -15.52
#